data_AF-A0A3D4CVP7-F1
#
_entry.id   AF-A0A3D4CVP7-F1
#
_cell.length_a   1.000
_cell.length_b   1.000
_cell.length_c   1.000
_cell.angle_alpha   90.00
_cell.angle_beta   90.00
_cell.angle_gamma   90.00
#
_symmetry.space_group_name_H-M   'P 1'
#
loop_
_entity.id
_entity.type
_entity.pdbx_description
1 polymer ?
#
loop_
_entity_poly.entity_id
_entity_poly.type
_entity_poly.pdbx_seq_one_letter_code
_entity_poly.pdbx_strand_id
1 'polypeptide(L)'
;MSASQYLEDEDAKDSGPGRRQWISFWSLMGLQAQNAFNDKALQFTLVPLGAWVAAKAGAEWGTFLPHILGMLILVPFILFAPVAGWASDTFSKTRVIRLTAWMQLAVFLVVLYSFRMEFLPLAVACFFFLAVQSTILSPAKNGIIKELLGSSRLGFASGIMQMFTILAILVGQILIGIWFSARLETTGSGWTAGLLPMILVCLGAVVTLVMAYSIQVVPAASRKRFHLTLAISHFQQLGQLLGSRPLRLSALGIAYFWAFGAVVQFITLQIAAELYPDGHPNFGRATSYMMLAASGGIGVGSILGALINKRHIELGLNPLGGIIMTVSSVLIIVATPESWFFYTVLAFAGLGAAFFFVPINAFLQDECDPDQRGNILAGSALLNCLAMAGAVILQYVMQEVLNLTPTNQFLILALVSVVATCYVMRLLPRAFVKMLAFSALRAFYRIETIHPERMPEKGGVLLTPNHVSYLDALILTAASPRPVRFLMVSDYFEKPVVGKVAKLFDTVPISSKRAKDAIQVAAAAVKEGSVVCIFPEGELSRSGFMGEFKRGMELIARKADCLIQPVYLDGLWKSIFSAERGKFFWKKPRAIPFGVRVAFGEAWPAKEYRAGDVRRELNFLAGEVFARRHESAGTVKDFLRQRRPDHRALRWVNGVQVCSCTWGEVLELLEQREDLPASAQGHPGAEQWLEDWRALDGLDEEEWRGLLLNAHQLADPYNLGDGKAAVTIDSSLPQAVRRVWGLLLPVITRVEVVVLGPNDGASELGLLVRDKVPLRDLVGTVRMREVHRIARAAGVPLTLYLFGEGPQSGNDAEKEIFVGHESA
;
A
#
# COMPACT_ATOMS: atom_id res chain seq x y z
N MET A 1 38.51 17.52 15.81
CA MET A 1 37.63 16.65 16.61
C MET A 1 38.50 15.54 17.17
N SER A 2 38.59 15.39 18.49
CA SER A 2 39.30 14.27 19.11
C SER A 2 38.45 13.00 18.99
N ALA A 3 39.09 11.82 18.98
CA ALA A 3 38.39 10.53 18.95
C ALA A 3 37.42 10.35 20.14
N SER A 4 37.66 11.01 21.27
CA SER A 4 36.74 11.04 22.41
C SER A 4 35.44 11.79 22.12
N GLN A 5 35.49 12.86 21.30
CA GLN A 5 34.32 13.62 20.87
C GLN A 5 33.45 12.82 19.90
N TYR A 6 34.06 11.95 19.10
CA TYR A 6 33.35 11.06 18.17
C TYR A 6 32.59 9.95 18.90
N LEU A 7 33.18 9.41 19.98
CA LEU A 7 32.57 8.37 20.81
C LEU A 7 31.46 8.94 21.72
N GLU A 8 31.64 10.15 22.27
CA GLU A 8 30.56 10.83 23.01
C GLU A 8 29.36 11.19 22.10
N ASP A 9 29.61 11.55 20.83
CA ASP A 9 28.54 11.80 19.84
C ASP A 9 27.85 10.51 19.34
N GLU A 10 28.50 9.34 19.44
CA GLU A 10 27.88 8.03 19.17
C GLU A 10 27.04 7.53 20.36
N ASP A 11 27.53 7.65 21.60
CA ASP A 11 26.79 7.28 22.81
C ASP A 11 25.55 8.19 23.03
N ALA A 12 25.63 9.46 22.62
CA ALA A 12 24.48 10.38 22.67
C ALA A 12 23.40 10.08 21.61
N LYS A 13 23.73 9.36 20.52
CA LYS A 13 22.76 9.00 19.47
C LYS A 13 21.84 7.84 19.86
N ASP A 14 22.23 7.03 20.85
CA ASP A 14 21.51 5.80 21.21
C ASP A 14 20.59 5.95 22.45
N SER A 15 20.71 7.06 23.19
CA SER A 15 19.73 7.41 24.23
C SER A 15 18.55 8.18 23.63
N GLY A 16 17.40 7.51 23.52
CA GLY A 16 16.17 8.16 23.05
C GLY A 16 15.78 9.40 23.87
N PRO A 17 14.91 10.28 23.34
CA PRO A 17 14.59 11.55 23.98
C PRO A 17 14.03 11.34 25.40
N GLY A 18 14.62 12.05 26.37
CA GLY A 18 14.24 11.98 27.78
C GLY A 18 12.86 12.61 28.07
N ARG A 19 12.32 12.35 29.26
CA ARG A 19 10.99 12.84 29.69
C ARG A 19 10.81 14.36 29.50
N ARG A 20 11.86 15.14 29.77
CA ARG A 20 11.84 16.62 29.63
C ARG A 20 11.77 17.09 28.18
N GLN A 21 12.42 16.38 27.26
CA GLN A 21 12.33 16.65 25.81
C GLN A 21 10.92 16.36 25.29
N TRP A 22 10.30 15.27 25.75
CA TRP A 22 8.91 14.96 25.43
C TRP A 22 7.91 15.99 25.95
N ILE A 23 8.07 16.46 27.20
CA ILE A 23 7.25 17.54 27.75
C ILE A 23 7.42 18.81 26.90
N SER A 24 8.65 19.14 26.50
CA SER A 24 8.93 20.29 25.63
C SER A 24 8.27 20.13 24.26
N PHE A 25 8.30 18.92 23.68
CA PHE A 25 7.65 18.61 22.42
C PHE A 25 6.12 18.79 22.50
N TRP A 26 5.47 18.24 23.52
CA TRP A 26 4.02 18.39 23.69
C TRP A 26 3.60 19.83 24.02
N SER A 27 4.42 20.56 24.78
CA SER A 27 4.21 22.00 25.02
C SER A 27 4.29 22.80 23.72
N LEU A 28 5.22 22.44 22.83
CA LEU A 28 5.32 23.03 21.50
C LEU A 28 4.11 22.71 20.62
N MET A 29 3.59 21.47 20.67
CA MET A 29 2.37 21.10 19.94
C MET A 29 1.16 21.91 20.41
N GLY A 30 0.99 22.07 21.73
CA GLY A 30 -0.05 22.91 22.32
C GLY A 30 0.07 24.38 21.92
N LEU A 31 1.28 24.94 22.00
CA LEU A 31 1.57 26.31 21.56
C LEU A 31 1.22 26.53 20.08
N GLN A 32 1.61 25.59 19.22
CA GLN A 32 1.34 25.69 17.79
C GLN A 32 -0.15 25.57 17.46
N ALA A 33 -0.86 24.64 18.11
CA ALA A 33 -2.30 24.51 17.97
C ALA A 33 -2.98 25.82 18.40
N GLN A 34 -2.61 26.37 19.55
CA GLN A 34 -3.18 27.63 20.02
C GLN A 34 -2.87 28.80 19.06
N ASN A 35 -1.65 28.88 18.51
CA ASN A 35 -1.30 29.91 17.54
C ASN A 35 -2.16 29.82 16.26
N ALA A 36 -2.31 28.62 15.70
CA ALA A 36 -3.12 28.42 14.50
C ALA A 36 -4.63 28.67 14.75
N PHE A 37 -5.13 28.29 15.94
CA PHE A 37 -6.49 28.61 16.38
C PHE A 37 -6.66 30.12 16.50
N ASN A 38 -5.75 30.82 17.17
CA ASN A 38 -5.80 32.27 17.41
C ASN A 38 -5.84 33.09 16.12
N ASP A 39 -5.02 32.73 15.13
CA ASP A 39 -5.01 33.38 13.81
C ASP A 39 -6.39 33.26 13.13
N LYS A 40 -6.97 32.06 13.12
CA LYS A 40 -8.27 31.81 12.50
C LYS A 40 -9.41 32.38 13.31
N ALA A 41 -9.28 32.40 14.63
CA ALA A 41 -10.26 32.94 15.54
C ALA A 41 -10.45 34.44 15.35
N LEU A 42 -9.35 35.19 15.28
CA LEU A 42 -9.39 36.60 14.99
C LEU A 42 -9.95 36.85 13.59
N GLN A 43 -9.48 36.12 12.57
CA GLN A 43 -9.98 36.23 11.20
C GLN A 43 -11.50 36.02 11.10
N PHE A 44 -12.02 34.93 11.68
CA PHE A 44 -13.44 34.57 11.63
C PHE A 44 -14.32 35.37 12.59
N THR A 45 -13.74 36.17 13.48
CA THR A 45 -14.47 37.19 14.24
C THR A 45 -14.54 38.51 13.45
N LEU A 46 -13.43 38.92 12.82
CA LEU A 46 -13.35 40.19 12.09
C LEU A 46 -14.17 40.21 10.80
N VAL A 47 -14.28 39.09 10.10
CA VAL A 47 -15.07 38.99 8.86
C VAL A 47 -16.56 39.32 9.09
N PRO A 48 -17.30 38.59 9.95
CA PRO A 48 -18.71 38.92 10.21
C PRO A 48 -18.89 40.25 10.96
N LEU A 49 -17.95 40.62 11.84
CA LEU A 49 -17.98 41.92 12.52
C LEU A 49 -17.86 43.07 11.52
N GLY A 50 -16.92 42.99 10.59
CA GLY A 50 -16.74 44.03 9.58
C GLY A 50 -17.91 44.13 8.62
N ALA A 51 -18.51 43.01 8.22
CA ALA A 51 -19.75 43.01 7.44
C ALA A 51 -20.88 43.73 8.19
N TRP A 52 -21.05 43.46 9.49
CA TRP A 52 -22.05 44.12 10.33
C TRP A 52 -21.76 45.63 10.53
N VAL A 53 -20.51 46.03 10.80
CA VAL A 53 -20.12 47.43 10.96
C VAL A 53 -20.33 48.20 9.65
N ALA A 54 -19.95 47.61 8.52
CA ALA A 54 -20.11 48.20 7.20
C ALA A 54 -21.60 48.39 6.84
N ALA A 55 -22.43 47.38 7.10
CA ALA A 55 -23.88 47.46 6.89
C ALA A 55 -24.51 48.58 7.74
N LYS A 56 -24.14 48.69 9.02
CA LYS A 56 -24.62 49.77 9.91
C LYS A 56 -24.18 51.16 9.44
N ALA A 57 -23.01 51.25 8.80
CA ALA A 57 -22.49 52.49 8.23
C ALA A 57 -23.01 52.78 6.80
N GLY A 58 -23.82 51.90 6.21
CA GLY A 58 -24.28 52.02 4.82
C GLY A 58 -23.12 51.96 3.81
N ALA A 59 -22.04 51.25 4.14
CA ALA A 59 -20.81 51.25 3.39
C ALA A 59 -20.53 49.88 2.76
N GLU A 60 -20.13 49.87 1.49
CA GLU A 60 -19.89 48.62 0.75
C GLU A 60 -18.55 47.94 1.11
N TRP A 61 -17.70 48.57 1.93
CA TRP A 61 -16.36 48.04 2.18
C TRP A 61 -16.33 46.71 2.96
N GLY A 62 -17.46 46.30 3.52
CA GLY A 62 -17.61 45.02 4.23
C GLY A 62 -17.34 43.80 3.34
N THR A 63 -17.62 43.87 2.04
CA THR A 63 -17.37 42.78 1.09
C THR A 63 -15.88 42.61 0.76
N PHE A 64 -15.09 43.68 0.84
CA PHE A 64 -13.65 43.65 0.58
C PHE A 64 -12.83 43.19 1.79
N LEU A 65 -13.36 43.32 3.01
CA LEU A 65 -12.61 43.03 4.23
C LEU A 65 -12.02 41.61 4.27
N PRO A 66 -12.71 40.53 3.86
CA PRO A 66 -12.12 39.20 3.79
C PRO A 66 -10.87 39.15 2.92
N HIS A 67 -10.87 39.82 1.77
CA HIS A 67 -9.72 39.89 0.84
C HIS A 67 -8.54 40.62 1.47
N ILE A 68 -8.80 41.73 2.17
CA ILE A 68 -7.78 42.47 2.93
C ILE A 68 -7.15 41.57 3.98
N LEU A 69 -7.96 40.91 4.82
CA LEU A 69 -7.46 39.98 5.84
C LEU A 69 -6.70 38.80 5.20
N GLY A 70 -7.16 38.30 4.04
CA GLY A 70 -6.46 37.30 3.24
C GLY A 70 -5.06 37.72 2.81
N MET A 71 -4.87 38.98 2.39
CA MET A 71 -3.55 39.49 2.05
C MET A 71 -2.69 39.79 3.28
N LEU A 72 -3.28 40.31 4.36
CA LEU A 72 -2.55 40.66 5.58
C LEU A 72 -1.92 39.45 6.27
N ILE A 73 -2.50 38.24 6.14
CA ILE A 73 -1.87 37.03 6.66
C ILE A 73 -0.69 36.55 5.78
N LEU A 74 -0.69 36.84 4.48
CA LEU A 74 0.30 36.33 3.52
C LEU A 74 1.52 37.25 3.38
N VAL A 75 1.30 38.57 3.37
CA VAL A 75 2.36 39.57 3.12
C VAL A 75 3.53 39.45 4.11
N PRO A 76 3.31 39.30 5.45
CA PRO A 76 4.40 39.11 6.38
C PRO A 76 5.24 37.87 6.08
N PHE A 77 4.62 36.75 5.69
CA PHE A 77 5.36 35.54 5.33
C PHE A 77 6.20 35.74 4.07
N ILE A 78 5.71 36.49 3.09
CA ILE A 78 6.45 36.82 1.88
C ILE A 78 7.63 37.75 2.19
N LEU A 79 7.44 38.77 3.04
CA LEU A 79 8.48 39.79 3.27
C LEU A 79 9.50 39.41 4.35
N PHE A 80 9.05 38.78 5.45
CA PHE A 80 9.84 38.63 6.66
C PHE A 80 10.32 37.20 6.93
N ALA A 81 9.90 36.19 6.15
CA ALA A 81 10.32 34.80 6.39
C ALA A 81 11.85 34.58 6.44
N PRO A 82 12.70 35.20 5.60
CA PRO A 82 14.16 35.01 5.68
C PRO A 82 14.76 35.65 6.93
N VAL A 83 14.26 36.83 7.29
CA VAL A 83 14.68 37.55 8.49
C VAL A 83 14.30 36.75 9.73
N ALA A 84 13.11 36.17 9.74
CA ALA A 84 12.66 35.24 10.77
C ALA A 84 13.52 33.97 10.84
N GLY A 85 13.88 33.38 9.70
CA GLY A 85 14.78 32.23 9.62
C GLY A 85 16.15 32.52 10.23
N TRP A 86 16.74 33.65 9.83
CA TRP A 86 18.01 34.13 10.39
C TRP A 86 17.94 34.38 11.90
N ALA A 87 16.87 35.04 12.36
CA ALA A 87 16.67 35.30 13.78
C ALA A 87 16.57 33.98 14.57
N SER A 88 15.88 32.98 14.03
CA SER A 88 15.77 31.64 14.61
C SER A 88 17.11 30.88 14.65
N ASP A 89 18.00 31.12 13.68
CA ASP A 89 19.31 30.46 13.64
C ASP A 89 20.37 31.16 14.49
N THR A 90 20.23 32.48 14.66
CA THR A 90 21.21 33.34 15.37
C THR A 90 20.91 33.46 16.86
N PHE A 91 19.63 33.53 17.22
CA PHE A 91 19.18 33.55 18.61
C PHE A 91 18.77 32.15 19.05
N SER A 92 18.72 31.92 20.37
CA SER A 92 18.16 30.67 20.91
C SER A 92 16.71 30.53 20.44
N LYS A 93 16.38 29.40 19.79
CA LYS A 93 15.02 29.11 19.29
C LYS A 93 13.97 29.25 20.38
N THR A 94 14.29 28.82 21.60
CA THR A 94 13.44 28.98 22.78
C THR A 94 13.18 30.46 23.13
N ARG A 95 14.17 31.35 22.98
CA ARG A 95 13.98 32.79 23.21
C ARG A 95 13.10 33.42 22.14
N VAL A 96 13.26 33.02 20.88
CA VAL A 96 12.39 33.48 19.78
C VAL A 96 10.95 33.06 20.04
N ILE A 97 10.72 31.80 20.43
CA ILE A 97 9.38 31.29 20.78
C ILE A 97 8.77 32.09 21.93
N ARG A 98 9.53 32.36 23.00
CA ARG A 98 9.04 33.16 24.15
C ARG A 98 8.72 34.61 23.76
N LEU A 99 9.55 35.23 22.93
CA LEU A 99 9.29 36.57 22.40
C LEU A 99 7.97 36.60 21.61
N THR A 100 7.76 35.62 20.73
CA THR A 100 6.53 35.53 19.94
C THR A 100 5.29 35.31 20.80
N ALA A 101 5.39 34.54 21.90
CA ALA A 101 4.28 34.38 22.84
C ALA A 101 3.93 35.70 23.57
N TRP A 102 4.94 36.50 23.94
CA TRP A 102 4.71 37.84 24.48
C TRP A 102 4.09 38.80 23.46
N MET A 103 4.59 38.78 22.21
CA MET A 103 4.00 39.56 21.12
C MET A 103 2.53 39.20 20.91
N GLN A 104 2.20 37.91 20.92
CA GLN A 104 0.83 37.41 20.77
C GLN A 104 -0.09 37.94 21.88
N LEU A 105 0.34 37.84 23.14
CA LEU A 105 -0.42 38.37 24.27
C LEU A 105 -0.63 39.88 24.17
N ALA A 106 0.43 40.63 23.82
CA ALA A 106 0.34 42.08 23.64
C ALA A 106 -0.66 42.46 22.54
N VAL A 107 -0.62 41.76 21.40
CA VAL A 107 -1.57 41.97 20.29
C VAL A 107 -3.01 41.73 20.76
N PHE A 108 -3.28 40.63 21.49
CA PHE A 108 -4.64 40.36 21.95
C PHE A 108 -5.15 41.33 23.01
N LEU A 109 -4.28 41.87 23.87
CA LEU A 109 -4.65 42.96 24.78
C LEU A 109 -5.08 44.22 24.00
N VAL A 110 -4.39 44.55 22.91
CA VAL A 110 -4.76 45.67 22.04
C VAL A 110 -6.03 45.36 21.24
N VAL A 111 -6.27 44.10 20.84
CA VAL A 111 -7.55 43.68 20.24
C VAL A 111 -8.70 43.89 21.23
N LEU A 112 -8.56 43.47 22.49
CA LEU A 112 -9.59 43.71 23.51
C LEU A 112 -9.85 45.20 23.72
N TYR A 113 -8.80 46.03 23.71
CA TYR A 113 -8.94 47.48 23.75
C TYR A 113 -9.67 48.05 22.53
N SER A 114 -9.36 47.55 21.32
CA SER A 114 -10.06 47.92 20.08
C SER A 114 -11.55 47.59 20.13
N PHE A 115 -11.92 46.43 20.69
CA PHE A 115 -13.32 46.04 20.89
C PHE A 115 -14.02 46.93 21.93
N ARG A 116 -13.31 47.35 22.99
CA ARG A 116 -13.83 48.28 24.00
C ARG A 116 -14.10 49.68 23.43
N MET A 117 -13.30 50.09 22.46
CA MET A 117 -13.38 51.38 21.76
C MET A 117 -14.22 51.32 20.46
N GLU A 118 -14.75 50.14 20.10
CA GLU A 118 -15.48 49.91 18.85
C GLU A 118 -14.74 50.37 17.58
N PHE A 119 -13.40 50.23 17.56
CA PHE A 119 -12.55 50.76 16.50
C PHE A 119 -11.94 49.65 15.63
N LEU A 120 -12.64 49.30 14.54
CA LEU A 120 -12.30 48.16 13.66
C LEU A 120 -10.91 48.26 12.99
N PRO A 121 -10.45 49.43 12.49
CA PRO A 121 -9.14 49.53 11.85
C PRO A 121 -7.98 49.10 12.76
N LEU A 122 -8.07 49.35 14.06
CA LEU A 122 -7.05 48.90 15.02
C LEU A 122 -7.05 47.38 15.16
N ALA A 123 -8.21 46.71 15.17
CA ALA A 123 -8.28 45.25 15.18
C ALA A 123 -7.69 44.63 13.91
N VAL A 124 -7.92 45.25 12.74
CA VAL A 124 -7.32 44.83 11.46
C VAL A 124 -5.80 45.04 11.47
N ALA A 125 -5.30 46.15 12.03
CA ALA A 125 -3.87 46.36 12.22
C ALA A 125 -3.25 45.31 13.16
N CYS A 126 -3.93 44.98 14.26
CA CYS A 126 -3.52 43.89 15.16
C CYS A 126 -3.45 42.54 14.43
N PHE A 127 -4.36 42.25 13.51
CA PHE A 127 -4.30 41.03 12.70
C PHE A 127 -3.02 40.96 11.84
N PHE A 128 -2.55 42.08 11.29
CA PHE A 128 -1.25 42.14 10.61
C PHE A 128 -0.08 41.85 11.56
N PHE A 129 -0.07 42.45 12.76
CA PHE A 129 0.98 42.18 13.74
C PHE A 129 0.97 40.74 14.25
N LEU A 130 -0.21 40.12 14.34
CA LEU A 130 -0.34 38.69 14.64
C LEU A 130 0.29 37.83 13.52
N ALA A 131 0.05 38.17 12.25
CA ALA A 131 0.68 37.49 11.11
C ALA A 131 2.22 37.67 11.07
N VAL A 132 2.73 38.85 11.44
CA VAL A 132 4.18 39.08 11.65
C VAL A 132 4.73 38.16 12.74
N GLN A 133 4.02 38.04 13.86
CA GLN A 133 4.39 37.14 14.95
C GLN A 133 4.40 35.67 14.51
N SER A 134 3.38 35.21 13.78
CA SER A 134 3.32 33.85 13.22
C SER A 134 4.46 33.58 12.24
N THR A 135 4.87 34.59 11.45
CA THR A 135 6.03 34.51 10.55
C THR A 135 7.33 34.28 11.31
N ILE A 136 7.55 35.01 12.41
CA ILE A 136 8.74 34.86 13.26
C ILE A 136 8.76 33.50 13.97
N LEU A 137 7.61 33.01 14.43
CA LEU A 137 7.49 31.74 15.14
C LEU A 137 7.77 30.52 14.23
N SER A 138 7.39 30.59 12.95
CA SER A 138 7.41 29.45 12.02
C SER A 138 8.78 28.74 11.87
N PRO A 139 9.90 29.42 11.60
CA PRO A 139 11.21 28.78 11.53
C PRO A 139 11.69 28.29 12.91
N ALA A 140 11.40 29.02 13.99
CA ALA A 140 11.81 28.64 15.35
C ALA A 140 11.17 27.32 15.83
N LYS A 141 9.86 27.14 15.59
CA LYS A 141 9.15 25.90 15.96
C LYS A 141 9.59 24.71 15.12
N ASN A 142 9.85 24.89 13.81
CA ASN A 142 10.29 23.80 12.95
C ASN A 142 11.73 23.38 13.28
N GLY A 143 12.59 24.34 13.62
CA GLY A 143 13.98 24.10 13.96
C GLY A 143 14.19 23.41 15.31
N ILE A 144 13.39 23.75 16.33
CA ILE A 144 13.57 23.20 17.69
C ILE A 144 13.21 21.72 17.78
N ILE A 145 12.31 21.22 16.91
CA ILE A 145 11.90 19.81 16.88
C ILE A 145 13.10 18.88 16.62
N LYS A 146 13.99 19.28 15.71
CA LYS A 146 15.21 18.53 15.40
C LYS A 146 16.10 18.39 16.64
N GLU A 147 16.16 19.42 17.47
CA GLU A 147 16.97 19.46 18.70
C GLU A 147 16.29 18.70 19.88
N LEU A 148 14.96 18.61 19.88
CA LEU A 148 14.21 17.90 20.92
C LEU A 148 14.16 16.38 20.71
N LEU A 149 13.97 15.93 19.47
CA LEU A 149 13.65 14.53 19.15
C LEU A 149 14.68 13.84 18.26
N GLY A 150 15.67 14.57 17.74
CA GLY A 150 16.68 14.04 16.82
C GLY A 150 16.15 13.87 15.38
N SER A 151 17.09 13.69 14.44
CA SER A 151 16.77 13.61 13.00
C SER A 151 15.93 12.39 12.63
N SER A 152 16.06 11.27 13.37
CA SER A 152 15.36 10.01 13.09
C SER A 152 13.85 10.08 13.32
N ARG A 153 13.38 10.98 14.18
CA ARG A 153 11.94 11.14 14.54
C ARG A 153 11.30 12.38 13.92
N LEU A 154 12.00 13.10 13.04
CA LEU A 154 11.51 14.31 12.38
C LEU A 154 10.22 14.09 11.59
N GLY A 155 10.09 12.96 10.89
CA GLY A 155 8.89 12.64 10.11
C GLY A 155 7.64 12.50 10.99
N PHE A 156 7.74 11.74 12.08
CA PHE A 156 6.68 11.59 13.08
C PHE A 156 6.29 12.93 13.71
N ALA A 157 7.29 13.69 14.16
CA ALA A 157 7.07 14.99 14.79
C ALA A 157 6.40 15.99 13.84
N SER A 158 6.85 16.03 12.58
CA SER A 158 6.25 16.87 11.54
C SER A 158 4.80 16.46 11.24
N GLY A 159 4.51 15.15 11.22
CA GLY A 159 3.15 14.63 11.02
C GLY A 159 2.18 15.07 12.12
N ILE A 160 2.55 14.87 13.40
CA ILE A 160 1.75 15.32 14.55
C ILE A 160 1.54 16.83 14.51
N MET A 161 2.61 17.57 14.26
CA MET A 161 2.58 19.02 14.20
C MET A 161 1.57 19.54 13.16
N GLN A 162 1.54 18.94 11.97
CA GLN A 162 0.57 19.29 10.94
C GLN A 162 -0.86 18.93 11.34
N MET A 163 -1.08 17.77 11.96
CA MET A 163 -2.39 17.34 12.45
C MET A 163 -2.98 18.35 13.46
N PHE A 164 -2.20 18.74 14.47
CA PHE A 164 -2.64 19.73 15.47
C PHE A 164 -2.95 21.10 14.83
N THR A 165 -2.15 21.50 13.83
CA THR A 165 -2.36 22.77 13.11
C THR A 165 -3.67 22.76 12.34
N ILE A 166 -3.92 21.72 11.56
CA ILE A 166 -5.16 21.57 10.78
C ILE A 166 -6.36 21.53 11.73
N LEU A 167 -6.31 20.72 12.79
CA LEU A 167 -7.40 20.63 13.76
C LEU A 167 -7.70 21.97 14.44
N ALA A 168 -6.67 22.71 14.84
CA ALA A 168 -6.83 24.03 15.44
C ALA A 168 -7.46 25.05 14.48
N ILE A 169 -7.06 25.04 13.20
CA ILE A 169 -7.68 25.86 12.15
C ILE A 169 -9.18 25.52 12.05
N LEU A 170 -9.53 24.23 11.97
CA LEU A 170 -10.92 23.77 11.90
C LEU A 170 -11.75 24.29 13.08
N VAL A 171 -11.26 24.04 14.30
CA VAL A 171 -11.96 24.42 15.53
C VAL A 171 -12.17 25.93 15.60
N GLY A 172 -11.18 26.73 15.20
CA GLY A 172 -11.28 28.18 15.13
C GLY A 172 -12.31 28.66 14.12
N GLN A 173 -12.31 28.09 12.92
CA GLN A 173 -13.25 28.45 11.85
C GLN A 173 -14.70 28.12 12.23
N ILE A 174 -14.93 26.95 12.84
CA ILE A 174 -16.28 26.43 13.09
C ILE A 174 -16.91 27.06 14.34
N LEU A 175 -16.20 27.04 15.47
CA LEU A 175 -16.80 27.44 16.74
C LEU A 175 -17.13 28.94 16.78
N ILE A 176 -16.28 29.76 16.16
CA ILE A 176 -16.38 31.21 16.29
C ILE A 176 -17.48 31.78 15.42
N GLY A 177 -17.65 31.30 14.18
CA GLY A 177 -18.75 31.77 13.35
C GLY A 177 -20.12 31.35 13.89
N ILE A 178 -20.25 30.12 14.43
CA ILE A 178 -21.47 29.68 15.12
C ILE A 178 -21.74 30.53 16.37
N TRP A 179 -20.72 30.75 17.19
CA TRP A 179 -20.83 31.57 18.39
C TRP A 179 -21.26 33.01 18.08
N PHE A 180 -20.57 33.64 17.12
CA PHE A 180 -20.82 35.02 16.72
C PHE A 180 -22.27 35.19 16.25
N SER A 181 -22.77 34.25 15.45
CA SER A 181 -24.14 34.23 14.95
C SER A 181 -25.16 34.16 16.09
N ALA A 182 -25.03 33.18 16.98
CA ALA A 182 -25.94 32.99 18.11
C ALA A 182 -25.95 34.19 19.09
N ARG A 183 -24.80 34.85 19.25
CA ARG A 183 -24.71 36.06 20.08
C ARG A 183 -25.22 37.30 19.38
N LEU A 184 -25.05 37.42 18.07
CA LEU A 184 -25.60 38.53 17.30
C LEU A 184 -27.13 38.50 17.32
N GLU A 185 -27.76 37.32 17.22
CA GLU A 185 -29.23 37.17 17.35
C GLU A 185 -29.76 37.65 18.71
N THR A 186 -29.02 37.38 19.78
CA THR A 186 -29.47 37.68 21.15
C THR A 186 -29.11 39.09 21.62
N THR A 187 -28.00 39.66 21.15
CA THR A 187 -27.47 40.94 21.63
C THR A 187 -27.66 42.10 20.65
N GLY A 188 -27.86 41.82 19.36
CA GLY A 188 -28.02 42.83 18.31
C GLY A 188 -26.76 43.66 18.01
N SER A 189 -25.64 43.42 18.71
CA SER A 189 -24.38 44.13 18.52
C SER A 189 -23.25 43.18 18.13
N GLY A 190 -22.62 43.44 16.98
CA GLY A 190 -21.47 42.66 16.51
C GLY A 190 -20.27 42.73 17.45
N TRP A 191 -20.07 43.88 18.10
CA TRP A 191 -18.99 44.09 19.06
C TRP A 191 -19.12 43.19 20.29
N THR A 192 -20.33 43.09 20.85
CA THR A 192 -20.60 42.20 21.99
C THR A 192 -20.55 40.73 21.59
N ALA A 193 -20.98 40.40 20.37
CA ALA A 193 -20.91 39.04 19.85
C ALA A 193 -19.47 38.51 19.70
N GLY A 194 -18.56 39.37 19.22
CA GLY A 194 -17.15 39.02 19.05
C GLY A 194 -16.27 39.16 20.30
N LEU A 195 -16.74 39.84 21.36
CA LEU A 195 -15.93 40.11 22.55
C LEU A 195 -15.52 38.84 23.33
N LEU A 196 -16.45 37.90 23.58
CA LEU A 196 -16.12 36.69 24.36
C LEU A 196 -15.06 35.81 23.67
N PRO A 197 -15.17 35.50 22.36
CA PRO A 197 -14.10 34.81 21.65
C PRO A 197 -12.74 35.50 21.80
N MET A 198 -12.68 36.83 21.74
CA MET A 198 -11.43 37.57 21.91
C MET A 198 -10.87 37.48 23.34
N ILE A 199 -11.73 37.45 24.36
CA ILE A 199 -11.31 37.20 25.75
C ILE A 199 -10.73 35.79 25.88
N LEU A 200 -11.40 34.78 25.34
CA LEU A 200 -10.94 33.40 25.39
C LEU A 200 -9.60 33.21 24.66
N VAL A 201 -9.44 33.84 23.50
CA VAL A 201 -8.19 33.83 22.74
C VAL A 201 -7.07 34.55 23.51
N CYS A 202 -7.36 35.67 24.18
CA CYS A 202 -6.39 36.37 25.03
C CYS A 202 -5.97 35.51 26.23
N LEU A 203 -6.90 34.81 26.89
CA LEU A 203 -6.58 33.84 27.95
C LEU A 203 -5.75 32.67 27.41
N GLY A 204 -6.07 32.18 26.21
CA GLY A 204 -5.27 31.18 25.50
C GLY A 204 -3.85 31.67 25.18
N ALA A 205 -3.64 32.96 24.92
CA ALA A 205 -2.30 33.53 24.76
C ALA A 205 -1.49 33.51 26.07
N VAL A 206 -2.14 33.66 27.23
CA VAL A 206 -1.49 33.47 28.54
C VAL A 206 -1.07 32.01 28.72
N VAL A 207 -1.94 31.06 28.37
CA VAL A 207 -1.60 29.62 28.39
C VAL A 207 -0.43 29.32 27.45
N THR A 208 -0.42 29.93 26.26
CA THR A 208 0.67 29.82 25.28
C THR A 208 2.00 30.31 25.85
N LEU A 209 1.96 31.44 26.58
CA LEU A 209 3.13 31.96 27.27
C LEU A 209 3.65 30.98 28.33
N VAL A 210 2.77 30.40 29.15
CA VAL A 210 3.15 29.37 30.13
C VAL A 210 3.81 28.17 29.45
N MET A 211 3.20 27.65 28.37
CA MET A 211 3.75 26.55 27.57
C MET A 211 5.13 26.90 26.98
N ALA A 212 5.34 28.14 26.52
CA ALA A 212 6.62 28.60 25.99
C ALA A 212 7.75 28.61 27.03
N TYR A 213 7.44 28.81 28.31
CA TYR A 213 8.41 28.69 29.41
C TYR A 213 8.63 27.25 29.86
N SER A 214 7.67 26.33 29.63
CA SER A 214 7.85 24.89 29.85
C SER A 214 8.82 24.23 28.86
N ILE A 215 9.05 24.85 27.69
CA ILE A 215 10.02 24.37 26.69
C ILE A 215 11.45 24.57 27.20
N GLN A 216 12.26 23.51 27.15
CA GLN A 216 13.66 23.57 27.53
C GLN A 216 14.46 24.59 26.70
N VAL A 217 15.43 25.25 27.33
CA VAL A 217 16.28 26.23 26.65
C VAL A 217 17.31 25.48 25.81
N VAL A 218 17.28 25.71 24.50
CA VAL A 218 18.27 25.16 23.58
C VAL A 218 19.23 26.27 23.13
N PRO A 219 20.56 26.05 23.14
CA PRO A 219 21.53 27.06 22.72
C PRO A 219 21.36 27.44 21.24
N ALA A 220 21.85 28.63 20.87
CA ALA A 220 21.80 29.11 19.49
C ALA A 220 22.71 28.26 18.58
N ALA A 221 22.21 27.90 17.39
CA ALA A 221 22.89 27.01 16.46
C ALA A 221 24.01 27.71 15.64
N SER A 222 23.90 29.03 15.41
CA SER A 222 24.94 29.78 14.69
C SER A 222 25.09 31.23 15.21
N ARG A 223 26.22 31.87 14.87
CA ARG A 223 26.45 33.32 15.10
C ARG A 223 26.65 34.07 13.77
N LYS A 224 25.93 33.71 12.71
CA LYS A 224 26.07 34.37 11.40
C LYS A 224 25.60 35.84 11.46
N ARG A 225 26.40 36.77 10.91
CA ARG A 225 26.06 38.20 10.84
C ARG A 225 24.89 38.43 9.89
N PHE A 226 24.04 39.40 10.22
CA PHE A 226 22.95 39.83 9.34
C PHE A 226 23.50 40.51 8.09
N HIS A 227 22.99 40.14 6.92
CA HIS A 227 23.27 40.81 5.65
C HIS A 227 21.95 41.10 4.94
N LEU A 228 21.81 42.28 4.33
CA LEU A 228 20.56 42.69 3.66
C LEU A 228 20.18 41.76 2.50
N THR A 229 21.17 41.15 1.86
CA THR A 229 20.98 40.12 0.81
C THR A 229 20.23 38.89 1.32
N LEU A 230 20.26 38.64 2.63
CA LEU A 230 19.53 37.54 3.24
C LEU A 230 18.01 37.74 3.21
N ALA A 231 17.52 38.99 3.18
CA ALA A 231 16.09 39.26 3.04
C ALA A 231 15.52 38.78 1.69
N ILE A 232 16.38 38.54 0.69
CA ILE A 232 16.01 38.09 -0.66
C ILE A 232 16.43 36.61 -0.85
N SER A 233 17.03 35.97 0.15
CA SER A 233 17.59 34.61 0.00
C SER A 233 16.53 33.56 -0.32
N HIS A 234 15.27 33.72 0.13
CA HIS A 234 14.20 32.79 -0.23
C HIS A 234 13.86 32.82 -1.73
N PHE A 235 14.16 33.91 -2.44
CA PHE A 235 13.92 34.00 -3.89
C PHE A 235 15.00 33.22 -4.64
N GLN A 236 16.23 33.20 -4.10
CA GLN A 236 17.28 32.33 -4.59
C GLN A 236 16.95 30.85 -4.31
N GLN A 237 16.45 30.52 -3.11
CA GLN A 237 15.98 29.17 -2.75
C GLN A 237 14.81 28.73 -3.63
N LEU A 238 13.88 29.63 -3.95
CA LEU A 238 12.82 29.38 -4.93
C LEU A 238 13.42 29.12 -6.32
N GLY A 239 14.42 29.88 -6.74
CA GLY A 239 15.15 29.61 -7.98
C GLY A 239 15.78 28.22 -8.01
N GLN A 240 16.39 27.79 -6.91
CA GLN A 240 16.97 26.44 -6.77
C GLN A 240 15.90 25.35 -6.85
N LEU A 241 14.78 25.50 -6.12
CA LEU A 241 13.62 24.62 -6.17
C LEU A 241 13.08 24.48 -7.60
N LEU A 242 12.94 25.59 -8.30
CA LEU A 242 12.43 25.62 -9.67
C LEU A 242 13.46 25.10 -10.69
N GLY A 243 14.73 24.96 -10.31
CA GLY A 243 15.79 24.43 -11.15
C GLY A 243 15.69 22.92 -11.39
N SER A 244 15.26 22.16 -10.38
CA SER A 244 15.11 20.71 -10.53
C SER A 244 13.68 20.32 -10.92
N ARG A 245 13.54 19.50 -11.96
CA ARG A 245 12.22 19.13 -12.49
C ARG A 245 11.34 18.40 -11.45
N PRO A 246 11.84 17.40 -10.69
CA PRO A 246 11.02 16.70 -9.71
C PRO A 246 10.54 17.62 -8.57
N LEU A 247 11.43 18.44 -8.00
CA LEU A 247 11.05 19.35 -6.90
C LEU A 247 10.13 20.46 -7.39
N ARG A 248 10.38 21.02 -8.58
CA ARG A 248 9.52 22.04 -9.19
C ARG A 248 8.09 21.54 -9.38
N LEU A 249 7.91 20.36 -9.98
CA LEU A 249 6.58 19.82 -10.23
C LEU A 249 5.84 19.51 -8.93
N SER A 250 6.57 18.99 -7.93
CA SER A 250 6.01 18.72 -6.60
C SER A 250 5.57 20.00 -5.90
N ALA A 251 6.43 21.02 -5.89
CA ALA A 251 6.11 22.30 -5.26
C ALA A 251 4.99 23.06 -5.97
N LEU A 252 4.92 23.03 -7.31
CA LEU A 252 3.81 23.60 -8.06
C LEU A 252 2.48 22.90 -7.74
N GLY A 253 2.49 21.57 -7.56
CA GLY A 253 1.29 20.85 -7.13
C GLY A 253 0.86 21.20 -5.70
N ILE A 254 1.80 21.36 -4.76
CA ILE A 254 1.48 21.84 -3.40
C ILE A 254 0.91 23.26 -3.45
N ALA A 255 1.50 24.14 -4.24
CA ALA A 255 1.03 25.51 -4.41
C ALA A 255 -0.37 25.57 -5.02
N TYR A 256 -0.67 24.69 -5.99
CA TYR A 256 -2.00 24.53 -6.55
C TYR A 256 -3.04 24.11 -5.50
N PHE A 257 -2.71 23.16 -4.61
CA PHE A 257 -3.60 22.77 -3.51
C PHE A 257 -3.96 23.96 -2.61
N TRP A 258 -2.96 24.74 -2.17
CA TRP A 258 -3.19 25.89 -1.31
C TRP A 258 -3.98 27.00 -2.01
N ALA A 259 -3.69 27.26 -3.29
CA ALA A 259 -4.44 28.22 -4.10
C ALA A 259 -5.90 27.77 -4.30
N PHE A 260 -6.13 26.50 -4.64
CA PHE A 260 -7.48 25.92 -4.77
C PHE A 260 -8.28 26.09 -3.48
N GLY A 261 -7.70 25.72 -2.34
CA GLY A 261 -8.34 25.87 -1.02
C GLY A 261 -8.67 27.33 -0.69
N ALA A 262 -7.76 28.26 -1.02
CA ALA A 262 -7.99 29.68 -0.84
C ALA A 262 -9.17 30.18 -1.69
N VAL A 263 -9.21 29.86 -2.99
CA VAL A 263 -10.32 30.25 -3.88
C VAL A 263 -11.64 29.68 -3.35
N VAL A 264 -11.70 28.39 -3.03
CA VAL A 264 -12.92 27.77 -2.45
C VAL A 264 -13.36 28.48 -1.18
N GLN A 265 -12.43 28.79 -0.28
CA GLN A 265 -12.73 29.54 0.95
C GLN A 265 -13.40 30.87 0.63
N PHE A 266 -12.84 31.67 -0.28
CA PHE A 266 -13.44 32.97 -0.60
C PHE A 266 -14.77 32.86 -1.36
N ILE A 267 -14.92 31.91 -2.28
CA ILE A 267 -16.21 31.69 -2.95
C ILE A 267 -17.29 31.33 -1.91
N THR A 268 -16.98 30.49 -0.93
CA THR A 268 -17.96 30.17 0.13
C THR A 268 -18.28 31.36 1.05
N LEU A 269 -17.32 32.26 1.29
CA LEU A 269 -17.58 33.53 1.99
C LEU A 269 -18.50 34.43 1.17
N GLN A 270 -18.32 34.50 -0.14
CA GLN A 270 -19.19 35.25 -1.05
C GLN A 270 -20.60 34.66 -1.07
N ILE A 271 -20.75 33.33 -1.19
CA ILE A 271 -22.07 32.67 -1.15
C ILE A 271 -22.80 33.01 0.15
N ALA A 272 -22.10 32.95 1.30
CA ALA A 272 -22.70 33.32 2.58
C ALA A 272 -23.14 34.80 2.61
N ALA A 273 -22.36 35.71 2.01
CA ALA A 273 -22.72 37.13 1.92
C ALA A 273 -23.95 37.36 1.02
N GLU A 274 -24.08 36.61 -0.07
CA GLU A 274 -25.24 36.69 -0.98
C GLU A 274 -26.51 36.10 -0.36
N LEU A 275 -26.40 35.01 0.40
CA LEU A 275 -27.54 34.39 1.09
C LEU A 275 -28.01 35.21 2.30
N TYR A 276 -27.07 35.86 2.99
CA TYR A 276 -27.30 36.57 4.24
C TYR A 276 -26.68 37.98 4.18
N PRO A 277 -27.27 38.89 3.39
CA PRO A 277 -26.77 40.26 3.23
C PRO A 277 -26.94 41.09 4.51
N ASP A 278 -26.39 42.31 4.50
CA ASP A 278 -26.59 43.35 5.53
C ASP A 278 -26.21 42.95 6.96
N GLY A 279 -25.22 42.07 7.12
CA GLY A 279 -24.74 41.62 8.43
C GLY A 279 -25.74 40.73 9.17
N HIS A 280 -26.57 39.99 8.42
CA HIS A 280 -27.57 39.09 8.97
C HIS A 280 -26.95 38.03 9.91
N PRO A 281 -27.60 37.68 11.04
CA PRO A 281 -26.99 36.83 12.06
C PRO A 281 -26.53 35.44 11.57
N ASN A 282 -27.25 34.84 10.60
CA ASN A 282 -26.87 33.53 10.04
C ASN A 282 -25.61 33.54 9.15
N PHE A 283 -25.08 34.70 8.75
CA PHE A 283 -23.89 34.79 7.90
C PHE A 283 -22.71 33.98 8.48
N GLY A 284 -22.39 34.18 9.77
CA GLY A 284 -21.28 33.47 10.41
C GLY A 284 -21.52 31.95 10.48
N ARG A 285 -22.77 31.52 10.67
CA ARG A 285 -23.15 30.11 10.74
C ARG A 285 -23.00 29.43 9.38
N ALA A 286 -23.46 30.06 8.30
CA ALA A 286 -23.32 29.56 6.94
C ALA A 286 -21.84 29.36 6.57
N THR A 287 -20.99 30.37 6.79
CA THR A 287 -19.54 30.26 6.53
C THR A 287 -18.89 29.12 7.32
N SER A 288 -19.32 28.89 8.57
CA SER A 288 -18.79 27.85 9.44
C SER A 288 -19.13 26.45 8.94
N TYR A 289 -20.37 26.22 8.50
CA TYR A 289 -20.80 24.91 7.98
C TYR A 289 -20.18 24.59 6.62
N MET A 290 -20.04 25.58 5.73
CA MET A 290 -19.36 25.37 4.45
C MET A 290 -17.88 25.04 4.67
N MET A 291 -17.20 25.72 5.60
CA MET A 291 -15.82 25.40 5.97
C MET A 291 -15.68 24.09 6.73
N LEU A 292 -16.66 23.71 7.55
CA LEU A 292 -16.70 22.38 8.17
C LEU A 292 -16.75 21.29 7.09
N ALA A 293 -17.60 21.45 6.07
CA ALA A 293 -17.69 20.50 4.99
C ALA A 293 -16.35 20.40 4.21
N ALA A 294 -15.85 21.52 3.68
CA ALA A 294 -14.61 21.55 2.90
C ALA A 294 -13.42 21.00 3.71
N SER A 295 -13.18 21.56 4.89
CA SER A 295 -11.99 21.27 5.67
C SER A 295 -12.10 19.95 6.46
N GLY A 296 -13.31 19.52 6.81
CA GLY A 296 -13.58 18.17 7.30
C GLY A 296 -13.27 17.11 6.25
N GLY A 297 -13.61 17.38 4.99
CA GLY A 297 -13.18 16.59 3.83
C GLY A 297 -11.65 16.46 3.75
N ILE A 298 -10.92 17.57 3.91
CA ILE A 298 -9.45 17.57 3.96
C ILE A 298 -8.93 16.70 5.11
N GLY A 299 -9.53 16.80 6.30
CA GLY A 299 -9.16 16.00 7.47
C GLY A 299 -9.31 14.50 7.23
N VAL A 300 -10.48 14.06 6.75
CA VAL A 300 -10.73 12.65 6.42
C VAL A 300 -9.81 12.18 5.30
N GLY A 301 -9.69 12.95 4.23
CA GLY A 301 -8.81 12.64 3.10
C GLY A 301 -7.34 12.56 3.50
N SER A 302 -6.88 13.38 4.45
CA SER A 302 -5.50 13.35 4.94
C SER A 302 -5.21 12.10 5.76
N ILE A 303 -6.15 11.66 6.60
CA ILE A 303 -6.03 10.41 7.35
C ILE A 303 -6.00 9.21 6.39
N LEU A 304 -6.96 9.15 5.45
CA LEU A 304 -7.02 8.08 4.45
C LEU A 304 -5.77 8.06 3.57
N GLY A 305 -5.32 9.24 3.11
CA GLY A 305 -4.08 9.40 2.35
C GLY A 305 -2.87 8.92 3.13
N ALA A 306 -2.75 9.26 4.41
CA ALA A 306 -1.66 8.80 5.27
C ALA A 306 -1.69 7.27 5.48
N LEU A 307 -2.87 6.67 5.64
CA LEU A 307 -3.03 5.21 5.76
C LEU A 307 -2.61 4.48 4.49
N ILE A 308 -2.95 5.02 3.31
CA ILE A 308 -2.55 4.47 2.01
C ILE A 308 -1.04 4.58 1.83
N ASN A 309 -0.43 5.71 2.21
CA ASN A 309 1.00 5.98 2.08
C ASN A 309 1.88 5.38 3.21
N LYS A 310 1.33 4.53 4.11
CA LYS A 310 2.03 4.07 5.32
C LYS A 310 3.33 3.31 5.04
N ARG A 311 3.41 2.58 3.92
CA ARG A 311 4.58 1.73 3.57
C ARG A 311 5.48 2.35 2.51
N HIS A 312 4.89 3.06 1.54
CA HIS A 312 5.58 3.72 0.44
C HIS A 312 4.74 4.87 -0.08
N ILE A 313 5.37 5.83 -0.75
CA ILE A 313 4.71 7.02 -1.27
C ILE A 313 3.96 6.66 -2.57
N GLU A 314 2.64 6.57 -2.49
CA GLU A 314 1.72 6.24 -3.57
C GLU A 314 1.28 7.50 -4.32
N LEU A 315 2.14 7.97 -5.23
CA LEU A 315 1.85 9.10 -6.13
C LEU A 315 0.63 8.88 -7.04
N GLY A 316 0.14 7.63 -7.16
CA GLY A 316 -1.09 7.29 -7.89
C GLY A 316 -2.33 7.93 -7.27
N LEU A 317 -2.27 8.35 -6.01
CA LEU A 317 -3.38 9.01 -5.34
C LEU A 317 -3.60 10.45 -5.85
N ASN A 318 -2.58 11.13 -6.41
CA ASN A 318 -2.72 12.52 -6.87
C ASN A 318 -3.68 12.65 -8.07
N PRO A 319 -3.56 11.83 -9.14
CA PRO A 319 -4.56 11.82 -10.21
C PRO A 319 -5.99 11.57 -9.72
N LEU A 320 -6.17 10.68 -8.74
CA LEU A 320 -7.48 10.43 -8.12
C LEU A 320 -7.99 11.69 -7.40
N GLY A 321 -7.12 12.35 -6.62
CA GLY A 321 -7.44 13.61 -5.96
C GLY A 321 -7.87 14.70 -6.96
N GLY A 322 -7.15 14.85 -8.07
CA GLY A 322 -7.50 15.78 -9.15
C GLY A 322 -8.87 15.49 -9.79
N ILE A 323 -9.18 14.22 -10.06
CA ILE A 323 -10.49 13.81 -10.59
C ILE A 323 -11.60 14.18 -9.59
N ILE A 324 -11.42 13.87 -8.31
CA ILE A 324 -12.41 14.20 -7.28
C ILE A 324 -12.61 15.72 -7.18
N MET A 325 -11.52 16.50 -7.14
CA MET A 325 -11.60 17.97 -7.11
C MET A 325 -12.35 18.53 -8.33
N THR A 326 -12.07 17.98 -9.52
CA THR A 326 -12.70 18.39 -10.77
C THR A 326 -14.19 18.07 -10.78
N VAL A 327 -14.55 16.82 -10.47
CA VAL A 327 -15.95 16.39 -10.41
C VAL A 327 -16.71 17.19 -9.35
N SER A 328 -16.13 17.40 -8.17
CA SER A 328 -16.76 18.22 -7.14
C SER A 328 -16.96 19.67 -7.56
N SER A 329 -15.97 20.29 -8.21
CA SER A 329 -16.10 21.67 -8.70
C SER A 329 -17.21 21.81 -9.75
N VAL A 330 -17.40 20.80 -10.60
CA VAL A 330 -18.50 20.76 -11.58
C VAL A 330 -19.85 20.52 -10.90
N LEU A 331 -19.93 19.59 -9.95
CA LEU A 331 -21.18 19.26 -9.26
C LEU A 331 -21.68 20.40 -8.35
N ILE A 332 -20.78 21.24 -7.82
CA ILE A 332 -21.16 22.42 -7.03
C ILE A 332 -21.95 23.44 -7.87
N ILE A 333 -21.69 23.54 -9.18
CA ILE A 333 -22.35 24.50 -10.08
C ILE A 333 -23.88 24.29 -10.12
N VAL A 334 -24.32 23.04 -10.04
CA VAL A 334 -25.74 22.66 -10.06
C VAL A 334 -26.31 22.43 -8.67
N ALA A 335 -25.48 22.51 -7.63
CA ALA A 335 -25.90 22.31 -6.25
C ALA A 335 -26.54 23.57 -5.71
N THR A 336 -27.73 23.45 -5.11
CA THR A 336 -28.35 24.57 -4.42
C THR A 336 -27.56 24.86 -3.14
N PRO A 337 -27.14 26.12 -2.87
CA PRO A 337 -26.44 26.48 -1.65
C PRO A 337 -27.16 26.00 -0.38
N GLU A 338 -26.40 25.61 0.64
CA GLU A 338 -26.87 25.02 1.91
C GLU A 338 -27.65 23.69 1.82
N SER A 339 -27.82 23.10 0.64
CA SER A 339 -28.37 21.74 0.55
C SER A 339 -27.41 20.69 1.10
N TRP A 340 -27.95 19.54 1.53
CA TRP A 340 -27.13 18.37 1.89
C TRP A 340 -26.18 17.96 0.75
N PHE A 341 -26.66 18.06 -0.51
CA PHE A 341 -25.85 17.77 -1.69
C PHE A 341 -24.67 18.74 -1.81
N PHE A 342 -24.89 20.05 -1.64
CA PHE A 342 -23.83 21.06 -1.66
C PHE A 342 -22.73 20.78 -0.62
N TYR A 343 -23.11 20.54 0.64
CA TYR A 343 -22.13 20.21 1.70
C TYR A 343 -21.37 18.92 1.41
N THR A 344 -22.05 17.89 0.90
CA THR A 344 -21.42 16.62 0.55
C THR A 344 -20.38 16.81 -0.55
N VAL A 345 -20.73 17.52 -1.63
CA VAL A 345 -19.81 17.76 -2.76
C VAL A 345 -18.61 18.62 -2.32
N LEU A 346 -18.84 19.61 -1.46
CA LEU A 346 -17.78 20.44 -0.88
C LEU A 346 -16.83 19.62 0.01
N ALA A 347 -17.35 18.67 0.78
CA ALA A 347 -16.53 17.73 1.54
C ALA A 347 -15.72 16.80 0.62
N PHE A 348 -16.29 16.33 -0.48
CA PHE A 348 -15.52 15.60 -1.49
C PHE A 348 -14.45 16.45 -2.15
N ALA A 349 -14.70 17.75 -2.40
CA ALA A 349 -13.68 18.66 -2.93
C ALA A 349 -12.45 18.72 -1.98
N GLY A 350 -12.70 18.83 -0.67
CA GLY A 350 -11.67 18.79 0.36
C GLY A 350 -10.94 17.44 0.43
N LEU A 351 -11.67 16.32 0.34
CA LEU A 351 -11.09 14.97 0.32
C LEU A 351 -10.17 14.78 -0.90
N GLY A 352 -10.63 15.20 -2.08
CA GLY A 352 -9.83 15.18 -3.31
C GLY A 352 -8.57 16.03 -3.19
N ALA A 353 -8.69 17.22 -2.61
CA ALA A 353 -7.57 18.11 -2.35
C ALA A 353 -6.52 17.46 -1.43
N ALA A 354 -6.95 16.73 -0.38
CA ALA A 354 -6.02 15.99 0.48
C ALA A 354 -5.35 14.80 -0.23
N PHE A 355 -6.08 14.05 -1.05
CA PHE A 355 -5.53 12.97 -1.89
C PHE A 355 -4.50 13.49 -2.91
N PHE A 356 -4.67 14.72 -3.37
CA PHE A 356 -3.70 15.41 -4.21
C PHE A 356 -2.45 15.86 -3.42
N PHE A 357 -2.65 16.46 -2.24
CA PHE A 357 -1.60 17.10 -1.45
C PHE A 357 -0.72 16.13 -0.67
N VAL A 358 -1.28 15.11 -0.01
CA VAL A 358 -0.52 14.26 0.93
C VAL A 358 0.66 13.53 0.26
N PRO A 359 0.47 12.83 -0.87
CA PRO A 359 1.57 12.06 -1.47
C PRO A 359 2.62 12.98 -2.11
N ILE A 360 2.21 14.09 -2.73
CA ILE A 360 3.17 15.02 -3.37
C ILE A 360 4.01 15.78 -2.33
N ASN A 361 3.42 16.09 -1.18
CA ASN A 361 4.13 16.72 -0.06
C ASN A 361 5.09 15.74 0.64
N ALA A 362 4.73 14.46 0.72
CA ALA A 362 5.64 13.41 1.16
C ALA A 362 6.80 13.23 0.16
N PHE A 363 6.49 13.15 -1.14
CA PHE A 363 7.47 12.99 -2.21
C PHE A 363 8.45 14.16 -2.29
N LEU A 364 7.98 15.41 -2.18
CA LEU A 364 8.87 16.58 -2.13
C LEU A 364 9.90 16.46 -1.00
N GLN A 365 9.48 15.97 0.17
CA GLN A 365 10.35 15.84 1.34
C GLN A 365 11.33 14.67 1.25
N ASP A 366 10.93 13.59 0.58
CA ASP A 366 11.73 12.38 0.38
C ASP A 366 12.84 12.59 -0.66
N GLU A 367 12.55 13.33 -1.74
CA GLU A 367 13.50 13.66 -2.82
C GLU A 367 14.53 14.75 -2.43
N CYS A 368 14.36 15.39 -1.27
CA CYS A 368 15.30 16.41 -0.82
C CYS A 368 16.57 15.80 -0.22
N ASP A 369 17.73 16.28 -0.65
CA ASP A 369 18.97 16.06 0.09
C ASP A 369 18.80 16.51 1.55
N PRO A 370 19.18 15.69 2.55
CA PRO A 370 18.98 16.01 3.97
C PRO A 370 19.55 17.38 4.39
N ASP A 371 20.65 17.79 3.76
CA ASP A 371 21.35 19.04 4.05
C ASP A 371 20.70 20.27 3.38
N GLN A 372 19.96 20.07 2.29
CA GLN A 372 19.29 21.16 1.55
C GLN A 372 17.78 21.21 1.77
N ARG A 373 17.21 20.20 2.44
CA ARG A 373 15.76 20.10 2.71
C ARG A 373 15.17 21.36 3.33
N GLY A 374 15.86 22.00 4.27
CA GLY A 374 15.39 23.25 4.88
C GLY A 374 15.24 24.40 3.85
N ASN A 375 16.20 24.53 2.94
CA ASN A 375 16.18 25.55 1.88
C ASN A 375 15.09 25.26 0.85
N ILE A 376 14.94 24.00 0.45
CA ILE A 376 13.90 23.56 -0.51
C ILE A 376 12.50 23.78 0.09
N LEU A 377 12.30 23.44 1.35
CA LEU A 377 11.03 23.67 2.05
C LEU A 377 10.73 25.16 2.22
N ALA A 378 11.73 26.00 2.47
CA ALA A 378 11.57 27.45 2.51
C ALA A 378 11.15 28.03 1.14
N GLY A 379 11.80 27.58 0.05
CA GLY A 379 11.40 27.95 -1.31
C GLY A 379 9.98 27.50 -1.66
N SER A 380 9.59 26.28 -1.27
CA SER A 380 8.23 25.76 -1.43
C SER A 380 7.21 26.58 -0.63
N ALA A 381 7.52 26.93 0.62
CA ALA A 381 6.66 27.77 1.44
C ALA A 381 6.43 29.16 0.84
N LEU A 382 7.48 29.79 0.27
CA LEU A 382 7.34 31.05 -0.46
C LEU A 382 6.42 30.90 -1.67
N LEU A 383 6.61 29.85 -2.48
CA LEU A 383 5.76 29.58 -3.65
C LEU A 383 4.29 29.40 -3.24
N ASN A 384 4.03 28.71 -2.12
CA ASN A 384 2.68 28.55 -1.59
C ASN A 384 2.07 29.89 -1.17
N CYS A 385 2.84 30.76 -0.51
CA CYS A 385 2.36 32.09 -0.13
C CYS A 385 2.06 32.96 -1.36
N LEU A 386 2.91 32.92 -2.38
CA LEU A 386 2.70 33.62 -3.66
C LEU A 386 1.46 33.10 -4.39
N ALA A 387 1.27 31.78 -4.42
CA ALA A 387 0.10 31.16 -5.05
C ALA A 387 -1.20 31.50 -4.32
N MET A 388 -1.20 31.48 -2.98
CA MET A 388 -2.35 31.93 -2.18
C MET A 388 -2.62 33.42 -2.39
N ALA A 389 -1.59 34.27 -2.43
CA ALA A 389 -1.77 35.71 -2.68
C ALA A 389 -2.36 35.95 -4.08
N GLY A 390 -1.87 35.22 -5.08
CA GLY A 390 -2.45 35.20 -6.42
C GLY A 390 -3.91 34.75 -6.43
N ALA A 391 -4.27 33.75 -5.62
CA ALA A 391 -5.65 33.30 -5.47
C ALA A 391 -6.56 34.38 -4.83
N VAL A 392 -6.09 35.11 -3.81
CA VAL A 392 -6.85 36.23 -3.21
C VAL A 392 -7.07 37.34 -4.23
N ILE A 393 -6.03 37.70 -5.00
CA ILE A 393 -6.14 38.73 -6.06
C ILE A 393 -7.08 38.27 -7.16
N LEU A 394 -6.94 37.03 -7.64
CA LEU A 394 -7.79 36.46 -8.66
C LEU A 394 -9.26 36.48 -8.22
N GLN A 395 -9.52 36.09 -6.98
CA GLN A 395 -10.86 36.13 -6.42
C GLN A 395 -11.41 37.56 -6.34
N TYR A 396 -10.63 38.51 -5.84
CA TYR A 396 -11.04 39.92 -5.79
C TYR A 396 -11.39 40.44 -7.18
N VAL A 397 -10.58 40.14 -8.20
CA VAL A 397 -10.87 40.52 -9.59
C VAL A 397 -12.15 39.85 -10.09
N MET A 398 -12.35 38.56 -9.81
CA MET A 398 -13.54 37.82 -10.22
C MET A 398 -14.82 38.36 -9.56
N GLN A 399 -14.77 38.67 -8.27
CA GLN A 399 -15.92 39.16 -7.50
C GLN A 399 -16.21 40.63 -7.77
N GLU A 400 -15.23 41.52 -7.65
CA GLU A 400 -15.45 42.97 -7.55
C GLU A 400 -15.23 43.70 -8.89
N VAL A 401 -14.25 43.26 -9.68
CA VAL A 401 -13.94 43.91 -10.96
C VAL A 401 -14.83 43.36 -12.08
N LEU A 402 -15.02 42.03 -12.10
CA LEU A 402 -15.76 41.33 -13.14
C LEU A 402 -17.21 41.00 -12.73
N ASN A 403 -17.59 41.18 -11.46
CA ASN A 403 -18.93 40.89 -10.93
C ASN A 403 -19.42 39.47 -11.28
N LEU A 404 -18.51 38.49 -11.24
CA LEU A 404 -18.83 37.10 -11.53
C LEU A 404 -19.59 36.47 -10.36
N THR A 405 -20.70 35.80 -10.68
CA THR A 405 -21.46 35.00 -9.70
C THR A 405 -20.62 33.82 -9.18
N PRO A 406 -20.87 33.31 -7.95
CA PRO A 406 -20.16 32.16 -7.39
C PRO A 406 -20.16 30.94 -8.33
N THR A 407 -21.26 30.74 -9.06
CA THR A 407 -21.40 29.69 -10.07
C THR A 407 -20.36 29.82 -11.20
N ASN A 408 -20.18 31.01 -11.75
CA ASN A 408 -19.19 31.28 -12.79
C ASN A 408 -17.75 31.16 -12.25
N GLN A 409 -17.54 31.50 -10.97
CA GLN A 409 -16.25 31.34 -10.32
C GLN A 409 -15.89 29.85 -10.13
N PHE A 410 -16.84 29.02 -9.71
CA PHE A 410 -16.66 27.56 -9.66
C PHE A 410 -16.45 26.95 -11.04
N LEU A 411 -17.05 27.51 -12.11
CA LEU A 411 -16.78 27.07 -13.48
C LEU A 411 -15.32 27.30 -13.89
N ILE A 412 -14.77 28.48 -13.58
CA ILE A 412 -13.35 28.79 -13.81
C ILE A 412 -12.47 27.84 -12.99
N LEU A 413 -12.79 27.62 -11.71
CA LEU A 413 -12.08 26.70 -10.85
C LEU A 413 -12.12 25.25 -11.38
N ALA A 414 -13.27 24.81 -11.89
CA ALA A 414 -13.45 23.50 -12.52
C ALA A 414 -12.58 23.38 -13.78
N LEU A 415 -12.53 24.41 -14.63
CA LEU A 415 -11.68 24.41 -15.83
C LEU A 415 -10.20 24.30 -15.47
N VAL A 416 -9.73 25.06 -14.49
CA VAL A 416 -8.35 24.96 -13.98
C VAL A 416 -8.09 23.56 -13.42
N SER A 417 -9.05 23.00 -12.68
CA SER A 417 -8.97 21.64 -12.13
C SER A 417 -8.91 20.56 -13.20
N VAL A 418 -9.67 20.70 -14.29
CA VAL A 418 -9.61 19.80 -15.46
C VAL A 418 -8.21 19.83 -16.07
N VAL A 419 -7.66 21.03 -16.31
CA VAL A 419 -6.32 21.18 -16.91
C VAL A 419 -5.25 20.57 -16.00
N ALA A 420 -5.28 20.87 -14.70
CA ALA A 420 -4.37 20.32 -13.71
C ALA A 420 -4.47 18.78 -13.65
N THR A 421 -5.68 18.24 -13.62
CA THR A 421 -5.94 16.79 -13.57
C THR A 421 -5.45 16.10 -14.83
N CYS A 422 -5.77 16.62 -16.02
CA CYS A 422 -5.27 16.09 -17.29
C CYS A 422 -3.75 16.11 -17.36
N TYR A 423 -3.11 17.18 -16.87
CA TYR A 423 -1.66 17.27 -16.80
C TYR A 423 -1.06 16.22 -15.86
N VAL A 424 -1.62 16.06 -14.66
CA VAL A 424 -1.16 15.09 -13.66
C VAL A 424 -1.39 13.64 -14.10
N MET A 425 -2.51 13.33 -14.76
CA MET A 425 -2.74 12.01 -15.36
C MET A 425 -1.73 11.67 -16.46
N ARG A 426 -1.29 12.67 -17.25
CA ARG A 426 -0.24 12.49 -18.25
C ARG A 426 1.15 12.36 -17.63
N LEU A 427 1.37 13.00 -16.48
CA LEU A 427 2.63 12.95 -15.75
C LEU A 427 2.81 11.62 -14.99
N LEU A 428 1.74 11.10 -14.38
CA LEU A 428 1.77 9.94 -13.48
C LEU A 428 0.91 8.75 -13.95
N PRO A 429 0.90 8.35 -15.25
CA PRO A 429 0.05 7.27 -15.73
C PRO A 429 0.42 5.93 -15.11
N ARG A 430 1.73 5.70 -14.87
CA ARG A 430 2.25 4.48 -14.24
C ARG A 430 1.77 4.34 -12.81
N ALA A 431 1.95 5.39 -12.00
CA ALA A 431 1.57 5.37 -10.59
C ALA A 431 0.06 5.20 -10.44
N PHE A 432 -0.75 5.88 -11.26
CA PHE A 432 -2.21 5.75 -11.23
C PHE A 432 -2.69 4.34 -11.58
N VAL A 433 -2.19 3.78 -12.68
CA VAL A 433 -2.59 2.42 -13.11
C VAL A 433 -2.11 1.36 -12.13
N LYS A 434 -0.88 1.48 -11.60
CA LYS A 434 -0.38 0.58 -10.54
C LYS A 434 -1.29 0.64 -9.31
N MET A 435 -1.64 1.84 -8.83
CA MET A 435 -2.55 2.00 -7.69
C MET A 435 -3.91 1.34 -7.95
N LEU A 436 -4.56 1.63 -9.08
CA LEU A 436 -5.86 1.03 -9.43
C LEU A 436 -5.77 -0.51 -9.52
N ALA A 437 -4.73 -1.04 -10.16
CA ALA A 437 -4.52 -2.47 -10.28
C ALA A 437 -4.32 -3.14 -8.93
N PHE A 438 -3.48 -2.59 -8.05
CA PHE A 438 -3.25 -3.16 -6.71
C PHE A 438 -4.44 -2.98 -5.78
N SER A 439 -5.18 -1.88 -5.87
CA SER A 439 -6.43 -1.69 -5.13
C SER A 439 -7.48 -2.72 -5.56
N ALA A 440 -7.65 -2.95 -6.86
CA ALA A 440 -8.52 -4.00 -7.37
C ALA A 440 -8.04 -5.38 -6.93
N LEU A 441 -6.73 -5.65 -7.01
CA LEU A 441 -6.15 -6.91 -6.57
C LEU A 441 -6.45 -7.19 -5.10
N ARG A 442 -6.29 -6.21 -4.21
CA ARG A 442 -6.60 -6.36 -2.77
C ARG A 442 -8.10 -6.51 -2.49
N ALA A 443 -8.96 -5.93 -3.32
CA ALA A 443 -10.40 -6.09 -3.18
C ALA A 443 -10.89 -7.49 -3.58
N PHE A 444 -10.29 -8.07 -4.63
CA PHE A 444 -10.70 -9.38 -5.16
C PHE A 444 -9.85 -10.56 -4.67
N TYR A 445 -8.65 -10.32 -4.15
CA TYR A 445 -7.71 -11.36 -3.73
C TYR A 445 -7.13 -11.06 -2.34
N ARG A 446 -7.08 -12.10 -1.51
CA ARG A 446 -6.37 -12.07 -0.23
C ARG A 446 -5.02 -12.74 -0.41
N ILE A 447 -3.97 -11.93 -0.51
CA ILE A 447 -2.60 -12.40 -0.71
C ILE A 447 -1.96 -12.65 0.65
N GLU A 448 -1.58 -13.90 0.91
CA GLU A 448 -0.77 -14.30 2.04
C GLU A 448 0.67 -14.54 1.54
N THR A 449 1.63 -13.88 2.17
CA THR A 449 3.05 -14.00 1.80
C THR A 449 3.78 -14.80 2.86
N ILE A 450 4.43 -15.87 2.43
CA ILE A 450 5.15 -16.82 3.28
C ILE A 450 6.65 -16.63 3.00
N HIS A 451 7.41 -16.44 4.07
CA HIS A 451 8.85 -16.19 4.04
C HIS A 451 9.35 -14.99 3.22
N PRO A 452 8.67 -13.81 3.22
CA PRO A 452 9.16 -12.64 2.50
C PRO A 452 10.58 -12.20 2.93
N GLU A 453 10.97 -12.50 4.16
CA GLU A 453 12.30 -12.21 4.74
C GLU A 453 13.46 -12.93 4.06
N ARG A 454 13.21 -14.05 3.35
CA ARG A 454 14.25 -14.78 2.61
C ARG A 454 14.74 -14.03 1.37
N MET A 455 13.99 -13.03 0.90
CA MET A 455 14.41 -12.19 -0.22
C MET A 455 15.63 -11.34 0.18
N PRO A 456 16.77 -11.44 -0.53
CA PRO A 456 17.94 -10.60 -0.25
C PRO A 456 17.60 -9.11 -0.33
N GLU A 457 17.99 -8.32 0.68
CA GLU A 457 17.71 -6.88 0.74
C GLU A 457 18.41 -6.09 -0.37
N LYS A 458 19.62 -6.51 -0.76
CA LYS A 458 20.48 -5.85 -1.76
C LYS A 458 21.05 -6.85 -2.77
N GLY A 459 21.54 -6.33 -3.88
CA GLY A 459 22.11 -7.14 -4.97
C GLY A 459 21.08 -7.65 -5.97
N GLY A 460 21.57 -8.17 -7.09
CA GLY A 460 20.74 -8.72 -8.18
C GLY A 460 20.16 -10.07 -7.81
N VAL A 461 18.86 -10.26 -8.08
CA VAL A 461 18.15 -11.52 -7.81
C VAL A 461 17.38 -11.95 -9.05
N LEU A 462 17.54 -13.21 -9.44
CA LEU A 462 16.74 -13.85 -10.47
C LEU A 462 15.59 -14.63 -9.82
N LEU A 463 14.37 -14.09 -9.91
CA LEU A 463 13.16 -14.72 -9.40
C LEU A 463 12.69 -15.82 -10.36
N THR A 464 12.46 -17.03 -9.85
CA THR A 464 12.04 -18.19 -10.65
C THR A 464 10.76 -18.84 -10.10
N PRO A 465 9.58 -18.29 -10.44
CA PRO A 465 8.30 -18.83 -9.99
C PRO A 465 7.69 -19.86 -10.94
N ASN A 466 6.75 -20.68 -10.44
CA ASN A 466 5.86 -21.46 -11.30
C ASN A 466 4.90 -20.54 -12.09
N HIS A 467 4.43 -20.98 -13.26
CA HIS A 467 3.59 -20.14 -14.14
C HIS A 467 2.19 -20.73 -14.36
N VAL A 468 1.21 -20.27 -13.59
CA VAL A 468 -0.15 -20.86 -13.52
C VAL A 468 -1.29 -19.91 -13.92
N SER A 469 -1.07 -18.60 -13.93
CA SER A 469 -2.10 -17.60 -14.28
C SER A 469 -1.53 -16.36 -14.99
N TYR A 470 -2.36 -15.70 -15.79
CA TYR A 470 -2.02 -14.36 -16.33
C TYR A 470 -1.85 -13.30 -15.23
N LEU A 471 -2.36 -13.57 -14.02
CA LEU A 471 -2.25 -12.68 -12.87
C LEU A 471 -0.94 -12.85 -12.08
N ASP A 472 -0.12 -13.86 -12.40
CA ASP A 472 1.10 -14.20 -11.67
C ASP A 472 2.01 -12.99 -11.47
N ALA A 473 2.25 -12.21 -12.54
CA ALA A 473 3.10 -11.03 -12.47
C ALA A 473 2.57 -9.95 -11.52
N LEU A 474 1.26 -9.70 -11.51
CA LEU A 474 0.65 -8.70 -10.61
C LEU A 474 0.68 -9.16 -9.15
N ILE A 475 0.41 -10.44 -8.90
CA ILE A 475 0.48 -11.04 -7.56
C ILE A 475 1.91 -11.01 -7.03
N LEU A 476 2.88 -11.40 -7.85
CA LEU A 476 4.30 -11.35 -7.49
C LEU A 476 4.75 -9.92 -7.21
N THR A 477 4.31 -8.93 -7.99
CA THR A 477 4.63 -7.53 -7.71
C THR A 477 4.01 -7.05 -6.39
N ALA A 478 2.82 -7.55 -6.03
CA ALA A 478 2.15 -7.20 -4.78
C ALA A 478 2.73 -7.91 -3.55
N ALA A 479 3.24 -9.13 -3.73
CA ALA A 479 3.78 -9.96 -2.65
C ALA A 479 5.29 -9.78 -2.44
N SER A 480 6.04 -9.37 -3.48
CA SER A 480 7.48 -9.23 -3.38
C SER A 480 7.88 -8.01 -2.55
N PRO A 481 8.85 -8.16 -1.62
CA PRO A 481 9.41 -7.03 -0.87
C PRO A 481 10.17 -6.02 -1.75
N ARG A 482 10.63 -6.44 -2.95
CA ARG A 482 11.45 -5.63 -3.86
C ARG A 482 10.75 -5.47 -5.21
N PRO A 483 10.92 -4.34 -5.92
CA PRO A 483 10.33 -4.16 -7.26
C PRO A 483 10.82 -5.23 -8.24
N VAL A 484 9.88 -5.99 -8.82
CA VAL A 484 10.17 -7.08 -9.76
C VAL A 484 10.01 -6.61 -11.20
N ARG A 485 11.00 -6.91 -12.05
CA ARG A 485 10.97 -6.67 -13.50
C ARG A 485 10.67 -7.97 -14.23
N PHE A 486 9.62 -8.03 -15.02
CA PHE A 486 9.21 -9.25 -15.73
C PHE A 486 9.70 -9.26 -17.17
N LEU A 487 10.21 -10.39 -17.63
CA LEU A 487 10.49 -10.61 -19.05
C LEU A 487 9.18 -10.96 -19.78
N MET A 488 8.86 -10.23 -20.85
CA MET A 488 7.64 -10.47 -21.64
C MET A 488 7.93 -10.48 -23.14
N VAL A 489 7.33 -11.42 -23.87
CA VAL A 489 7.52 -11.56 -25.33
C VAL A 489 7.04 -10.30 -26.06
N SER A 490 7.85 -9.82 -27.01
CA SER A 490 7.63 -8.61 -27.82
C SER A 490 6.25 -8.53 -28.45
N ASP A 491 5.70 -9.67 -28.87
CA ASP A 491 4.43 -9.76 -29.61
C ASP A 491 3.23 -9.33 -28.74
N TYR A 492 3.34 -9.45 -27.40
CA TYR A 492 2.35 -8.91 -26.48
C TYR A 492 2.42 -7.37 -26.35
N PHE A 493 3.57 -6.76 -26.64
CA PHE A 493 3.72 -5.31 -26.69
C PHE A 493 3.08 -4.68 -27.94
N GLU A 494 2.88 -5.46 -28.99
CA GLU A 494 2.22 -5.01 -30.24
C GLU A 494 0.69 -4.89 -30.07
N LYS A 495 0.11 -5.60 -29.08
CA LYS A 495 -1.32 -5.47 -28.76
C LYS A 495 -1.60 -4.10 -28.12
N PRO A 496 -2.58 -3.32 -28.62
CA PRO A 496 -2.71 -1.90 -28.29
C PRO A 496 -3.04 -1.61 -26.82
N VAL A 497 -3.78 -2.50 -26.13
CA VAL A 497 -4.11 -2.36 -24.70
C VAL A 497 -3.05 -3.03 -23.84
N VAL A 498 -2.73 -4.30 -24.13
CA VAL A 498 -1.77 -5.10 -23.34
C VAL A 498 -0.37 -4.47 -23.38
N GLY A 499 0.09 -4.02 -24.54
CA GLY A 499 1.40 -3.37 -24.67
C GLY A 499 1.48 -2.01 -23.97
N LYS A 500 0.38 -1.24 -23.93
CA LYS A 500 0.33 0.00 -23.14
C LYS A 500 0.40 -0.29 -21.65
N VAL A 501 -0.33 -1.29 -21.15
CA VAL A 501 -0.30 -1.70 -19.74
C VAL A 501 1.07 -2.28 -19.37
N ALA A 502 1.64 -3.16 -20.20
CA ALA A 502 2.94 -3.78 -19.93
C ALA A 502 4.07 -2.75 -19.80
N LYS A 503 4.06 -1.67 -20.61
CA LYS A 503 4.99 -0.54 -20.50
C LYS A 503 4.86 0.26 -19.19
N LEU A 504 3.80 0.05 -18.41
CA LEU A 504 3.59 0.69 -17.11
C LEU A 504 4.12 -0.15 -15.93
N PHE A 505 4.34 -1.46 -16.10
CA PHE A 505 4.77 -2.40 -15.05
C PHE A 505 6.25 -2.82 -15.12
N ASP A 506 7.12 -1.93 -15.64
CA ASP A 506 8.58 -2.15 -15.72
C ASP A 506 9.00 -3.50 -16.33
N THR A 507 8.24 -3.93 -17.34
CA THR A 507 8.49 -5.16 -18.09
C THR A 507 9.60 -4.97 -19.12
N VAL A 508 10.46 -5.98 -19.26
CA VAL A 508 11.55 -6.01 -20.21
C VAL A 508 11.08 -6.77 -21.47
N PRO A 509 10.97 -6.11 -22.63
CA PRO A 509 10.56 -6.77 -23.86
C PRO A 509 11.65 -7.73 -24.34
N ILE A 510 11.25 -8.95 -24.70
CA ILE A 510 12.15 -9.97 -25.23
C ILE A 510 11.64 -10.47 -26.57
N SER A 511 12.52 -10.56 -27.58
CA SER A 511 12.15 -11.12 -28.88
C SER A 511 12.09 -12.64 -28.81
N SER A 512 10.99 -13.23 -29.28
CA SER A 512 10.86 -14.68 -29.48
C SER A 512 11.90 -15.22 -30.49
N LYS A 513 12.36 -14.37 -31.42
CA LYS A 513 13.28 -14.75 -32.50
C LYS A 513 14.77 -14.66 -32.11
N ARG A 514 15.11 -13.97 -31.01
CA ARG A 514 16.50 -13.77 -30.54
C ARG A 514 16.62 -14.03 -29.03
N ALA A 515 16.54 -15.29 -28.65
CA ALA A 515 16.67 -15.72 -27.25
C ALA A 515 17.98 -15.26 -26.57
N LYS A 516 19.08 -15.09 -27.32
CA LYS A 516 20.36 -14.60 -26.78
C LYS A 516 20.31 -13.14 -26.32
N ASP A 517 19.58 -12.28 -27.03
CA ASP A 517 19.49 -10.85 -26.69
C ASP A 517 18.67 -10.67 -25.40
N ALA A 518 17.61 -11.47 -25.23
CA ALA A 518 16.79 -11.51 -24.02
C ALA A 518 17.61 -11.87 -22.76
N ILE A 519 18.50 -12.87 -22.87
CA ILE A 519 19.40 -13.30 -21.80
C ILE A 519 20.38 -12.16 -21.44
N GLN A 520 20.89 -11.42 -22.42
CA GLN A 520 21.81 -10.31 -22.18
C GLN A 520 21.16 -9.16 -21.42
N VAL A 521 19.96 -8.75 -21.85
CA VAL A 521 19.23 -7.65 -21.21
C VAL A 521 18.83 -8.03 -19.79
N ALA A 522 18.34 -9.25 -19.58
CA ALA A 522 18.02 -9.75 -18.24
C ALA A 522 19.27 -9.80 -17.35
N ALA A 523 20.38 -10.34 -17.83
CA ALA A 523 21.62 -10.42 -17.06
C ALA A 523 22.18 -9.05 -16.68
N ALA A 524 22.12 -8.07 -17.59
CA ALA A 524 22.54 -6.70 -17.31
C ALA A 524 21.68 -6.05 -16.20
N ALA A 525 20.35 -6.16 -16.30
CA ALA A 525 19.44 -5.61 -15.30
C ALA A 525 19.63 -6.24 -13.91
N VAL A 526 19.86 -7.56 -13.85
CA VAL A 526 20.18 -8.24 -12.58
C VAL A 526 21.53 -7.76 -12.05
N LYS A 527 22.55 -7.62 -12.91
CA LYS A 527 23.88 -7.14 -12.50
C LYS A 527 23.89 -5.71 -11.96
N GLU A 528 22.95 -4.87 -12.41
CA GLU A 528 22.68 -3.53 -11.87
C GLU A 528 21.98 -3.56 -10.49
N GLY A 529 21.65 -4.73 -9.95
CA GLY A 529 20.99 -4.90 -8.66
C GLY A 529 19.47 -5.00 -8.73
N SER A 530 18.87 -5.13 -9.92
CA SER A 530 17.41 -5.32 -10.04
C SER A 530 16.99 -6.75 -9.70
N VAL A 531 15.74 -6.91 -9.24
CA VAL A 531 15.08 -8.22 -9.19
C VAL A 531 14.41 -8.46 -10.54
N VAL A 532 14.84 -9.50 -11.26
CA VAL A 532 14.27 -9.88 -12.57
C VAL A 532 13.56 -11.22 -12.42
N CYS A 533 12.31 -11.30 -12.87
CA CYS A 533 11.53 -12.52 -12.88
C CYS A 533 11.58 -13.20 -14.24
N ILE A 534 11.89 -14.49 -14.22
CA ILE A 534 11.78 -15.40 -15.36
C ILE A 534 10.96 -16.62 -14.93
N PHE A 535 9.89 -16.89 -15.69
CA PHE A 535 9.14 -18.13 -15.55
C PHE A 535 9.94 -19.27 -16.22
N PRO A 536 10.51 -20.22 -15.46
CA PRO A 536 11.44 -21.22 -15.99
C PRO A 536 10.76 -22.24 -16.92
N GLU A 537 9.44 -22.42 -16.81
CA GLU A 537 8.62 -23.24 -17.71
C GLU A 537 8.55 -22.65 -19.13
N GLY A 538 8.67 -21.33 -19.26
CA GLY A 538 8.62 -20.58 -20.53
C GLY A 538 7.24 -20.51 -21.20
N GLU A 539 6.26 -21.25 -20.70
CA GLU A 539 4.86 -21.21 -21.12
C GLU A 539 3.94 -21.25 -19.91
N LEU A 540 2.70 -20.78 -20.08
CA LEU A 540 1.68 -20.81 -19.05
C LEU A 540 1.12 -22.24 -18.91
N SER A 541 1.07 -22.76 -17.69
CA SER A 541 0.60 -24.12 -17.43
C SER A 541 -0.85 -24.32 -17.91
N ARG A 542 -1.12 -25.49 -18.52
CA ARG A 542 -2.46 -25.90 -19.00
C ARG A 542 -3.13 -26.94 -18.10
N SER A 543 -2.36 -27.56 -17.23
CA SER A 543 -2.83 -28.63 -16.34
C SER A 543 -2.74 -28.23 -14.87
N GLY A 544 -2.19 -27.05 -14.55
CA GLY A 544 -1.94 -26.61 -13.17
C GLY A 544 -0.72 -27.29 -12.53
N PHE A 545 -0.10 -28.25 -13.21
CA PHE A 545 1.16 -28.87 -12.78
C PHE A 545 2.36 -28.11 -13.34
N MET A 546 3.49 -28.17 -12.61
CA MET A 546 4.77 -27.60 -13.06
C MET A 546 5.35 -28.42 -14.21
N GLY A 547 5.61 -27.75 -15.33
CA GLY A 547 6.25 -28.32 -16.53
C GLY A 547 7.77 -28.51 -16.41
N GLU A 548 8.42 -28.76 -17.53
CA GLU A 548 9.88 -28.84 -17.61
C GLU A 548 10.52 -27.45 -17.51
N PHE A 549 11.61 -27.35 -16.73
CA PHE A 549 12.30 -26.08 -16.52
C PHE A 549 13.42 -25.92 -17.54
N LYS A 550 13.37 -24.81 -18.29
CA LYS A 550 14.32 -24.52 -19.37
C LYS A 550 15.63 -23.95 -18.82
N ARG A 551 16.74 -24.29 -19.49
CA ARG A 551 18.11 -23.81 -19.15
C ARG A 551 18.33 -22.30 -19.30
N GLY A 552 17.36 -21.55 -19.85
CA GLY A 552 17.47 -20.11 -20.05
C GLY A 552 17.74 -19.34 -18.75
N MET A 553 17.15 -19.76 -17.64
CA MET A 553 17.43 -19.16 -16.31
C MET A 553 18.88 -19.37 -15.86
N GLU A 554 19.46 -20.55 -16.09
CA GLU A 554 20.85 -20.86 -15.72
C GLU A 554 21.85 -19.93 -16.44
N LEU A 555 21.60 -19.66 -17.72
CA LEU A 555 22.44 -18.79 -18.55
C LEU A 555 22.39 -17.34 -18.05
N ILE A 556 21.21 -16.84 -17.68
CA ILE A 556 21.05 -15.49 -17.13
C ILE A 556 21.78 -15.39 -15.79
N ALA A 557 21.51 -16.33 -14.88
CA ALA A 557 22.04 -16.32 -13.54
C ALA A 557 23.57 -16.39 -13.53
N ARG A 558 24.17 -17.28 -14.32
CA ARG A 558 25.63 -17.41 -14.44
C ARG A 558 26.29 -16.19 -15.07
N LYS A 559 25.63 -15.56 -16.05
CA LYS A 559 26.16 -14.36 -16.71
C LYS A 559 26.08 -13.12 -15.82
N ALA A 560 25.05 -13.04 -14.98
CA ALA A 560 24.90 -11.97 -14.00
C ALA A 560 25.71 -12.19 -12.71
N ASP A 561 26.17 -13.43 -12.46
CA ASP A 561 26.77 -13.87 -11.19
C ASP A 561 25.89 -13.50 -9.99
N CYS A 562 24.60 -13.85 -10.08
CA CYS A 562 23.56 -13.43 -9.13
C CYS A 562 23.00 -14.60 -8.30
N LEU A 563 22.11 -14.26 -7.36
CA LEU A 563 21.31 -15.24 -6.62
C LEU A 563 20.07 -15.64 -7.42
N ILE A 564 19.68 -16.92 -7.33
CA ILE A 564 18.43 -17.46 -7.85
C ILE A 564 17.47 -17.64 -6.68
N GLN A 565 16.27 -17.09 -6.80
CA GLN A 565 15.24 -17.07 -5.77
C GLN A 565 14.00 -17.81 -6.27
N PRO A 566 13.77 -19.06 -5.81
CA PRO A 566 12.55 -19.81 -6.08
C PRO A 566 11.36 -19.17 -5.37
N VAL A 567 10.21 -19.11 -6.05
CA VAL A 567 8.95 -18.58 -5.49
C VAL A 567 7.76 -19.43 -5.92
N TYR A 568 7.00 -19.98 -4.98
CA TYR A 568 5.84 -20.79 -5.31
C TYR A 568 4.52 -20.00 -5.18
N LEU A 569 3.69 -20.07 -6.22
CA LEU A 569 2.37 -19.46 -6.31
C LEU A 569 1.27 -20.53 -6.16
N ASP A 570 0.46 -20.43 -5.10
CA ASP A 570 -0.70 -21.29 -4.84
C ASP A 570 -2.03 -20.53 -4.99
N GLY A 571 -3.08 -21.27 -5.36
CA GLY A 571 -4.45 -20.77 -5.48
C GLY A 571 -4.77 -20.13 -6.83
N LEU A 572 -3.79 -19.55 -7.53
CA LEU A 572 -4.01 -18.83 -8.79
C LEU A 572 -4.54 -19.70 -9.93
N TRP A 573 -4.27 -21.01 -9.93
CA TRP A 573 -4.86 -21.94 -10.89
C TRP A 573 -6.40 -22.00 -10.82
N LYS A 574 -7.00 -21.72 -9.67
CA LYS A 574 -8.47 -21.71 -9.48
C LYS A 574 -9.09 -20.34 -9.77
N SER A 575 -8.26 -19.40 -10.19
CA SER A 575 -8.67 -18.03 -10.49
C SER A 575 -9.43 -17.95 -11.82
N ILE A 576 -10.14 -16.84 -12.00
CA ILE A 576 -10.80 -16.54 -13.26
C ILE A 576 -9.80 -16.33 -14.41
N PHE A 577 -8.51 -16.12 -14.11
CA PHE A 577 -7.41 -15.81 -15.05
C PHE A 577 -6.51 -17.01 -15.43
N SER A 578 -6.81 -18.22 -14.95
CA SER A 578 -6.09 -19.46 -15.30
C SER A 578 -6.74 -20.19 -16.49
N ALA A 579 -6.12 -21.26 -17.00
CA ALA A 579 -6.74 -22.11 -18.02
C ALA A 579 -7.78 -23.10 -17.47
N GLU A 580 -7.99 -23.15 -16.15
CA GLU A 580 -8.89 -24.10 -15.47
C GLU A 580 -10.31 -24.04 -16.09
N ARG A 581 -10.92 -25.18 -16.43
CA ARG A 581 -12.21 -25.25 -17.17
C ARG A 581 -12.16 -24.82 -18.65
N GLY A 582 -10.98 -24.87 -19.26
CA GLY A 582 -10.80 -24.69 -20.71
C GLY A 582 -11.01 -23.25 -21.22
N LYS A 583 -11.12 -22.27 -20.32
CA LYS A 583 -11.29 -20.84 -20.65
C LYS A 583 -10.35 -20.01 -19.79
N PHE A 584 -9.77 -18.94 -20.32
CA PHE A 584 -8.88 -18.04 -19.56
C PHE A 584 -9.58 -16.84 -18.93
N PHE A 585 -10.77 -16.48 -19.43
CA PHE A 585 -11.55 -15.32 -19.01
C PHE A 585 -13.03 -15.72 -19.01
N TRP A 586 -13.91 -14.95 -18.35
CA TRP A 586 -15.37 -15.18 -18.29
C TRP A 586 -15.85 -16.33 -17.39
N LYS A 587 -15.13 -16.59 -16.29
CA LYS A 587 -15.58 -17.49 -15.23
C LYS A 587 -16.19 -16.68 -14.09
N LYS A 588 -17.19 -17.25 -13.41
CA LYS A 588 -17.63 -16.73 -12.11
C LYS A 588 -16.53 -17.01 -11.07
N PRO A 589 -16.09 -16.02 -10.29
CA PRO A 589 -15.10 -16.25 -9.23
C PRO A 589 -15.67 -17.20 -8.17
N ARG A 590 -14.84 -18.13 -7.67
CA ARG A 590 -15.27 -19.10 -6.66
C ARG A 590 -15.49 -18.48 -5.28
N ALA A 591 -14.77 -17.40 -4.99
CA ALA A 591 -14.86 -16.64 -3.74
C ALA A 591 -14.36 -15.22 -3.99
N ILE A 592 -14.86 -14.27 -3.21
CA ILE A 592 -14.36 -12.89 -3.14
C ILE A 592 -14.29 -12.52 -1.65
N PRO A 593 -13.10 -12.21 -1.09
CA PRO A 593 -11.78 -12.25 -1.75
C PRO A 593 -11.27 -13.69 -1.96
N PHE A 594 -10.62 -13.93 -3.09
CA PHE A 594 -10.02 -15.21 -3.44
C PHE A 594 -8.63 -15.36 -2.80
N GLY A 595 -8.41 -16.43 -2.03
CA GLY A 595 -7.15 -16.66 -1.32
C GLY A 595 -6.00 -17.07 -2.25
N VAL A 596 -4.87 -16.36 -2.17
CA VAL A 596 -3.65 -16.63 -2.94
C VAL A 596 -2.47 -16.63 -1.98
N ARG A 597 -1.57 -17.59 -2.14
CA ARG A 597 -0.34 -17.69 -1.33
C ARG A 597 0.89 -17.58 -2.21
N VAL A 598 1.86 -16.83 -1.72
CA VAL A 598 3.16 -16.65 -2.38
C VAL A 598 4.23 -17.02 -1.36
N ALA A 599 4.96 -18.11 -1.61
CA ALA A 599 6.03 -18.58 -0.73
C ALA A 599 7.40 -18.35 -1.37
N PHE A 600 8.30 -17.70 -0.64
CA PHE A 600 9.68 -17.47 -1.06
C PHE A 600 10.59 -18.57 -0.50
N GLY A 601 11.38 -19.21 -1.36
CA GLY A 601 12.41 -20.19 -0.97
C GLY A 601 13.70 -19.55 -0.47
N GLU A 602 14.73 -20.35 -0.25
CA GLU A 602 16.08 -19.82 0.01
C GLU A 602 16.74 -19.34 -1.29
N ALA A 603 17.52 -18.26 -1.21
CA ALA A 603 18.23 -17.69 -2.36
C ALA A 603 19.62 -18.31 -2.52
N TRP A 604 19.91 -18.92 -3.67
CA TRP A 604 21.16 -19.66 -3.89
C TRP A 604 22.04 -19.05 -4.99
N PRO A 605 23.38 -19.10 -4.87
CA PRO A 605 24.29 -18.66 -5.94
C PRO A 605 24.11 -19.44 -7.24
N ALA A 606 24.15 -18.75 -8.38
CA ALA A 606 23.96 -19.34 -9.70
C ALA A 606 24.93 -20.49 -10.07
N LYS A 607 26.09 -20.56 -9.40
CA LYS A 607 27.10 -21.61 -9.62
C LYS A 607 26.68 -22.95 -9.03
N GLU A 608 25.84 -22.93 -8.00
CA GLU A 608 25.43 -24.09 -7.21
C GLU A 608 24.04 -24.60 -7.58
N TYR A 609 23.29 -23.85 -8.39
CA TYR A 609 21.86 -24.09 -8.62
C TYR A 609 21.53 -24.38 -10.09
N ARG A 610 20.98 -25.58 -10.38
CA ARG A 610 20.51 -25.97 -11.72
C ARG A 610 18.98 -25.94 -11.80
N ALA A 611 18.43 -25.97 -13.02
CA ALA A 611 16.99 -25.95 -13.25
C ALA A 611 16.23 -27.07 -12.51
N GLY A 612 16.84 -28.26 -12.39
CA GLY A 612 16.28 -29.38 -11.62
C GLY A 612 16.23 -29.13 -10.11
N ASP A 613 17.18 -28.39 -9.56
CA ASP A 613 17.25 -28.04 -8.14
C ASP A 613 16.18 -27.01 -7.79
N VAL A 614 15.99 -25.98 -8.65
CA VAL A 614 14.89 -25.01 -8.53
C VAL A 614 13.53 -25.72 -8.53
N ARG A 615 13.34 -26.70 -9.42
CA ARG A 615 12.09 -27.46 -9.48
C ARG A 615 11.86 -28.25 -8.19
N ARG A 616 12.91 -28.86 -7.62
CA ARG A 616 12.83 -29.57 -6.33
C ARG A 616 12.41 -28.62 -5.21
N GLU A 617 13.03 -27.45 -5.15
CA GLU A 617 12.72 -26.42 -4.15
C GLU A 617 11.28 -25.89 -4.28
N LEU A 618 10.80 -25.64 -5.50
CA LEU A 618 9.41 -25.23 -5.70
C LEU A 618 8.42 -26.32 -5.28
N ASN A 619 8.74 -27.60 -5.48
CA ASN A 619 7.90 -28.68 -4.94
C ASN A 619 7.93 -28.69 -3.40
N PHE A 620 9.07 -28.42 -2.78
CA PHE A 620 9.20 -28.31 -1.32
C PHE A 620 8.32 -27.18 -0.77
N LEU A 621 8.43 -25.98 -1.35
CA LEU A 621 7.59 -24.83 -1.02
C LEU A 621 6.10 -25.12 -1.23
N ALA A 622 5.76 -25.90 -2.26
CA ALA A 622 4.39 -26.31 -2.49
C ALA A 622 3.83 -27.22 -1.38
N GLY A 623 4.65 -28.13 -0.85
CA GLY A 623 4.34 -28.94 0.33
C GLY A 623 4.13 -28.07 1.57
N GLU A 624 4.99 -27.09 1.81
CA GLU A 624 4.88 -26.15 2.93
C GLU A 624 3.61 -25.29 2.86
N VAL A 625 3.30 -24.72 1.69
CA VAL A 625 2.08 -23.94 1.47
C VAL A 625 0.82 -24.80 1.66
N PHE A 626 0.88 -26.07 1.25
CA PHE A 626 -0.19 -27.03 1.47
C PHE A 626 -0.38 -27.34 2.96
N ALA A 627 0.70 -27.60 3.70
CA ALA A 627 0.64 -27.82 5.15
C ALA A 627 -0.02 -26.64 5.87
N ARG A 628 0.39 -25.40 5.57
CA ARG A 628 -0.22 -24.17 6.11
C ARG A 628 -1.71 -24.02 5.77
N ARG A 629 -2.11 -24.42 4.55
CA ARG A 629 -3.53 -24.44 4.14
C ARG A 629 -4.34 -25.40 5.01
N HIS A 630 -3.73 -26.50 5.44
CA HIS A 630 -4.35 -27.56 6.23
C HIS A 630 -4.34 -27.28 7.74
N GLU A 631 -3.30 -26.67 8.30
CA GLU A 631 -3.31 -26.17 9.69
C GLU A 631 -4.47 -25.19 9.93
N SER A 632 -4.85 -24.43 8.90
CA SER A 632 -6.01 -23.53 8.92
C SER A 632 -7.37 -24.25 8.80
N ALA A 633 -7.40 -25.55 8.49
CA ALA A 633 -8.60 -26.35 8.20
C ALA A 633 -8.99 -27.33 9.34
N GLY A 634 -8.23 -27.39 10.43
CA GLY A 634 -8.47 -28.30 11.57
C GLY A 634 -7.52 -29.51 11.58
N THR A 635 -7.61 -30.36 12.61
CA THR A 635 -6.70 -31.52 12.75
C THR A 635 -7.01 -32.62 11.73
N VAL A 636 -6.00 -33.40 11.32
CA VAL A 636 -6.16 -34.56 10.41
C VAL A 636 -7.27 -35.52 10.90
N LYS A 637 -7.46 -35.61 12.22
CA LYS A 637 -8.49 -36.43 12.86
C LYS A 637 -9.92 -35.94 12.58
N ASP A 638 -10.14 -34.62 12.54
CA ASP A 638 -11.44 -34.01 12.20
C ASP A 638 -11.76 -34.19 10.71
N PHE A 639 -10.75 -34.28 9.86
CA PHE A 639 -10.88 -34.57 8.43
C PHE A 639 -11.24 -36.04 8.16
N LEU A 640 -10.62 -36.99 8.88
CA LEU A 640 -10.93 -38.42 8.75
C LEU A 640 -12.36 -38.76 9.24
N ARG A 641 -12.85 -38.06 10.27
CA ARG A 641 -14.21 -38.22 10.83
C ARG A 641 -15.34 -37.79 9.89
N GLN A 642 -15.07 -37.03 8.84
CA GLN A 642 -16.09 -36.56 7.87
C GLN A 642 -16.43 -37.60 6.78
N ARG A 643 -15.91 -38.83 6.87
CA ARG A 643 -16.06 -39.89 5.84
C ARG A 643 -17.08 -40.95 6.25
N ARG A 644 -17.67 -41.60 5.24
CA ARG A 644 -18.66 -42.67 5.46
C ARG A 644 -17.92 -43.91 6.02
N PRO A 645 -18.34 -44.46 7.17
CA PRO A 645 -17.68 -45.59 7.82
C PRO A 645 -17.56 -46.82 6.90
N ASP A 646 -18.56 -47.03 6.06
CA ASP A 646 -18.73 -48.23 5.23
C ASP A 646 -17.84 -48.25 3.98
N HIS A 647 -17.17 -47.13 3.65
CA HIS A 647 -16.26 -47.09 2.50
C HIS A 647 -14.93 -47.76 2.83
N ARG A 648 -14.39 -48.53 1.88
CA ARG A 648 -13.07 -49.16 2.01
C ARG A 648 -11.98 -48.09 2.09
N ALA A 649 -11.12 -48.20 3.12
CA ALA A 649 -10.02 -47.29 3.40
C ALA A 649 -8.73 -47.71 2.70
N LEU A 650 -8.43 -49.00 2.68
CA LEU A 650 -7.17 -49.52 2.10
C LEU A 650 -7.35 -50.91 1.49
N ARG A 651 -6.54 -51.20 0.46
CA ARG A 651 -6.33 -52.54 -0.09
C ARG A 651 -4.87 -52.75 -0.48
N TRP A 652 -4.25 -53.84 -0.06
CA TRP A 652 -2.85 -54.17 -0.36
C TRP A 652 -2.64 -55.67 -0.39
N VAL A 653 -1.47 -56.06 -0.91
CA VAL A 653 -1.06 -57.46 -1.03
C VAL A 653 0.08 -57.71 -0.05
N ASN A 654 -0.08 -58.67 0.85
CA ASN A 654 0.98 -59.13 1.75
C ASN A 654 1.38 -60.55 1.35
N GLY A 655 2.36 -60.68 0.45
CA GLY A 655 2.91 -61.94 -0.05
C GLY A 655 1.91 -62.80 -0.83
N VAL A 656 0.91 -63.37 -0.14
CA VAL A 656 -0.06 -64.35 -0.69
C VAL A 656 -1.53 -63.97 -0.44
N GLN A 657 -1.81 -62.94 0.37
CA GLN A 657 -3.19 -62.51 0.68
C GLN A 657 -3.44 -61.03 0.35
N VAL A 658 -4.65 -60.74 -0.14
CA VAL A 658 -5.17 -59.37 -0.31
C VAL A 658 -5.87 -58.95 0.97
N CYS A 659 -5.28 -58.00 1.69
CA CYS A 659 -5.84 -57.44 2.91
C CYS A 659 -6.60 -56.14 2.58
N SER A 660 -7.69 -55.86 3.29
CA SER A 660 -8.41 -54.59 3.19
C SER A 660 -8.98 -54.15 4.53
N CYS A 661 -9.14 -52.85 4.74
CA CYS A 661 -9.84 -52.27 5.89
C CYS A 661 -10.84 -51.19 5.45
N THR A 662 -11.86 -50.92 6.26
CA THR A 662 -12.85 -49.84 6.08
C THR A 662 -12.50 -48.59 6.89
N TRP A 663 -13.07 -47.43 6.54
CA TRP A 663 -12.86 -46.20 7.30
C TRP A 663 -13.45 -46.28 8.71
N GLY A 664 -14.53 -47.04 8.91
CA GLY A 664 -15.10 -47.33 10.22
C GLY A 664 -14.10 -48.05 11.13
N GLU A 665 -13.48 -49.12 10.63
CA GLU A 665 -12.46 -49.89 11.36
C GLU A 665 -11.23 -49.03 11.71
N VAL A 666 -10.75 -48.20 10.77
CA VAL A 666 -9.62 -47.29 11.00
C VAL A 666 -9.95 -46.20 12.04
N LEU A 667 -11.18 -45.69 12.04
CA LEU A 667 -11.63 -44.68 13.00
C LEU A 667 -11.82 -45.26 14.41
N GLU A 668 -12.37 -46.47 14.53
CA GLU A 668 -12.50 -47.17 15.82
C GLU A 668 -11.12 -47.43 16.46
N LEU A 669 -10.14 -47.86 15.67
CA LEU A 669 -8.75 -48.04 16.13
C LEU A 669 -8.11 -46.73 16.62
N LEU A 670 -8.39 -45.61 15.95
CA LEU A 670 -7.88 -44.28 16.32
C LEU A 670 -8.55 -43.65 17.56
N GLU A 671 -9.70 -44.19 18.00
CA GLU A 671 -10.43 -43.74 19.19
C GLU A 671 -10.07 -44.52 20.46
N GLN A 672 -9.68 -45.79 20.33
CA GLN A 672 -9.20 -46.63 21.43
C GLN A 672 -7.71 -46.38 21.73
N ARG A 673 -7.41 -45.26 22.41
CA ARG A 673 -6.02 -44.79 22.62
C ARG A 673 -5.15 -45.64 23.55
N GLU A 674 -5.71 -46.48 24.39
CA GLU A 674 -4.95 -47.06 25.52
C GLU A 674 -4.24 -48.39 25.20
N ASP A 675 -4.61 -49.11 24.14
CA ASP A 675 -3.90 -50.33 23.74
C ASP A 675 -4.05 -50.68 22.23
N LEU A 676 -3.61 -49.77 21.37
CA LEU A 676 -3.64 -49.91 19.89
C LEU A 676 -3.16 -51.30 19.36
N PRO A 677 -2.10 -51.94 19.90
CA PRO A 677 -1.67 -53.29 19.49
C PRO A 677 -2.70 -54.38 19.74
N ALA A 678 -3.42 -54.30 20.87
CA ALA A 678 -4.42 -55.30 21.25
C ALA A 678 -5.69 -55.16 20.40
N SER A 679 -6.06 -53.94 20.01
CA SER A 679 -7.23 -53.67 19.15
C SER A 679 -6.99 -54.02 17.67
N ALA A 680 -5.74 -53.98 17.20
CA ALA A 680 -5.39 -54.38 15.83
C ALA A 680 -5.33 -55.92 15.67
N GLN A 681 -5.22 -56.66 16.78
CA GLN A 681 -4.92 -58.09 16.80
C GLN A 681 -5.99 -58.93 16.09
N GLY A 682 -5.59 -59.69 15.05
CA GLY A 682 -6.49 -60.54 14.26
C GLY A 682 -7.10 -59.88 13.02
N HIS A 683 -6.81 -58.59 12.78
CA HIS A 683 -7.08 -57.93 11.51
C HIS A 683 -5.75 -57.65 10.80
N PRO A 684 -5.31 -58.52 9.87
CA PRO A 684 -4.01 -58.38 9.18
C PRO A 684 -3.84 -57.01 8.53
N GLY A 685 -4.99 -56.40 8.20
CA GLY A 685 -5.08 -55.05 7.71
C GLY A 685 -4.63 -53.99 8.73
N ALA A 686 -5.25 -54.04 9.90
CA ALA A 686 -5.07 -53.03 10.92
C ALA A 686 -3.68 -53.12 11.57
N GLU A 687 -3.15 -54.33 11.73
CA GLU A 687 -1.82 -54.58 12.30
C GLU A 687 -0.73 -53.93 11.46
N GLN A 688 -0.72 -54.20 10.15
CA GLN A 688 0.28 -53.62 9.25
C GLN A 688 0.15 -52.09 9.16
N TRP A 689 -1.09 -51.58 9.16
CA TRP A 689 -1.34 -50.13 9.18
C TRP A 689 -0.77 -49.48 10.44
N LEU A 690 -0.96 -50.11 11.60
CA LEU A 690 -0.46 -49.63 12.87
C LEU A 690 1.07 -49.66 12.93
N GLU A 691 1.70 -50.69 12.37
CA GLU A 691 3.16 -50.77 12.23
C GLU A 691 3.71 -49.66 11.33
N ASP A 692 3.11 -49.45 10.15
CA ASP A 692 3.53 -48.41 9.22
C ASP A 692 3.28 -47.00 9.80
N TRP A 693 2.20 -46.81 10.57
CA TRP A 693 1.90 -45.56 11.27
C TRP A 693 2.92 -45.27 12.38
N ARG A 694 3.29 -46.27 13.19
CA ARG A 694 4.34 -46.14 14.22
C ARG A 694 5.71 -45.86 13.63
N ALA A 695 6.00 -46.42 12.45
CA ALA A 695 7.22 -46.13 11.71
C ALA A 695 7.29 -44.66 11.22
N LEU A 696 6.15 -43.99 11.03
CA LEU A 696 6.11 -42.56 10.71
C LEU A 696 6.15 -41.65 11.95
N ASP A 697 5.62 -42.09 13.08
CA ASP A 697 5.62 -41.30 14.34
C ASP A 697 7.05 -41.06 14.86
N GLY A 698 8.03 -41.83 14.37
CA GLY A 698 9.46 -41.66 14.65
C GLY A 698 10.25 -40.84 13.61
N LEU A 699 9.62 -40.36 12.53
CA LEU A 699 10.28 -39.50 11.53
C LEU A 699 10.35 -38.04 12.01
N ASP A 700 11.41 -37.34 11.63
CA ASP A 700 11.54 -35.92 11.97
C ASP A 700 10.62 -35.02 11.11
N GLU A 701 10.54 -33.74 11.47
CA GLU A 701 9.65 -32.77 10.80
C GLU A 701 10.04 -32.50 9.34
N GLU A 702 11.31 -32.71 8.98
CA GLU A 702 11.85 -32.50 7.63
C GLU A 702 11.48 -33.68 6.72
N GLU A 703 11.54 -34.90 7.25
CA GLU A 703 11.08 -36.14 6.61
C GLU A 703 9.56 -36.14 6.41
N TRP A 704 8.79 -35.67 7.40
CA TRP A 704 7.34 -35.47 7.32
C TRP A 704 6.92 -34.40 6.31
N ARG A 705 7.70 -33.31 6.17
CA ARG A 705 7.47 -32.29 5.13
C ARG A 705 7.83 -32.81 3.75
N GLY A 706 8.92 -33.58 3.64
CA GLY A 706 9.34 -34.34 2.47
C GLY A 706 8.25 -35.23 1.90
N LEU A 707 7.52 -35.91 2.79
CA LEU A 707 6.35 -36.73 2.52
C LEU A 707 5.23 -35.94 1.82
N LEU A 708 4.90 -34.72 2.24
CA LEU A 708 3.76 -33.94 1.71
C LEU A 708 4.02 -33.26 0.35
N LEU A 709 5.26 -33.30 -0.17
CA LEU A 709 5.65 -32.63 -1.43
C LEU A 709 4.76 -33.00 -2.61
N ASN A 710 4.17 -34.20 -2.64
CA ASN A 710 3.28 -34.61 -3.73
C ASN A 710 1.79 -34.49 -3.39
N ALA A 711 1.41 -34.23 -2.13
CA ALA A 711 0.01 -34.31 -1.66
C ALA A 711 -0.84 -33.20 -2.24
N HIS A 712 -0.24 -32.02 -2.35
CA HIS A 712 -0.87 -30.87 -2.97
C HIS A 712 -1.16 -31.07 -4.47
N GLN A 713 -0.34 -31.87 -5.18
CA GLN A 713 -0.54 -32.19 -6.59
C GLN A 713 -1.72 -33.16 -6.79
N LEU A 714 -1.99 -33.99 -5.78
CA LEU A 714 -2.98 -35.06 -5.81
C LEU A 714 -4.33 -34.66 -5.16
N ALA A 715 -4.34 -33.66 -4.28
CA ALA A 715 -5.50 -33.24 -3.49
C ALA A 715 -6.48 -32.30 -4.17
N ASP A 716 -6.30 -31.98 -5.45
CA ASP A 716 -7.20 -31.05 -6.13
C ASP A 716 -8.15 -31.79 -7.09
N PRO A 717 -9.38 -32.14 -6.64
CA PRO A 717 -10.33 -32.91 -7.44
C PRO A 717 -10.79 -32.20 -8.73
N TYR A 718 -10.43 -30.93 -8.93
CA TYR A 718 -10.71 -30.16 -10.14
C TYR A 718 -9.55 -30.13 -11.15
N ASN A 719 -8.36 -30.60 -10.78
CA ASN A 719 -7.26 -30.91 -11.71
C ASN A 719 -7.40 -32.29 -12.35
N LEU A 720 -8.24 -33.14 -11.76
CA LEU A 720 -8.59 -34.46 -12.24
C LEU A 720 -9.68 -34.33 -13.32
N GLY A 721 -9.30 -33.88 -14.51
CA GLY A 721 -10.11 -34.12 -15.70
C GLY A 721 -10.42 -35.62 -15.81
N ASP A 722 -11.68 -35.95 -16.11
CA ASP A 722 -12.21 -37.30 -16.38
C ASP A 722 -11.77 -38.46 -15.46
N GLY A 723 -11.40 -38.16 -14.20
CA GLY A 723 -11.16 -39.17 -13.17
C GLY A 723 -9.96 -40.09 -13.41
N LYS A 724 -8.85 -39.56 -13.96
CA LYS A 724 -7.61 -40.33 -14.23
C LYS A 724 -6.41 -39.64 -13.56
N ALA A 725 -5.73 -40.34 -12.64
CA ALA A 725 -4.45 -39.89 -12.09
C ALA A 725 -3.52 -41.07 -11.80
N ALA A 726 -2.25 -40.90 -12.18
CA ALA A 726 -1.15 -41.77 -11.84
C ALA A 726 -0.35 -41.16 -10.68
N VAL A 727 -0.08 -41.92 -9.63
CA VAL A 727 0.86 -41.49 -8.59
C VAL A 727 2.13 -42.27 -8.69
N THR A 728 3.24 -41.56 -8.90
CA THR A 728 4.57 -42.14 -8.77
C THR A 728 5.18 -41.67 -7.46
N ILE A 729 5.46 -42.63 -6.57
CA ILE A 729 6.19 -42.39 -5.35
C ILE A 729 7.65 -42.79 -5.62
N ASP A 730 8.60 -41.94 -5.25
CA ASP A 730 10.02 -42.21 -5.45
C ASP A 730 10.41 -43.55 -4.81
N SER A 731 11.04 -44.41 -5.60
CA SER A 731 11.51 -45.71 -5.18
C SER A 731 12.56 -45.67 -4.06
N SER A 732 13.23 -44.52 -3.89
CA SER A 732 14.25 -44.29 -2.86
C SER A 732 13.68 -44.03 -1.46
N LEU A 733 12.38 -43.73 -1.36
CA LEU A 733 11.72 -43.46 -0.08
C LEU A 733 11.53 -44.73 0.77
N PRO A 734 11.53 -44.62 2.11
CA PRO A 734 11.26 -45.75 3.00
C PRO A 734 9.95 -46.47 2.65
N GLN A 735 9.88 -47.77 2.93
CA GLN A 735 8.69 -48.58 2.58
C GLN A 735 7.43 -48.12 3.33
N ALA A 736 7.57 -47.71 4.60
CA ALA A 736 6.49 -47.13 5.40
C ALA A 736 5.91 -45.85 4.76
N VAL A 737 6.79 -44.96 4.26
CA VAL A 737 6.42 -43.72 3.56
C VAL A 737 5.56 -44.00 2.32
N ARG A 738 5.93 -45.00 1.52
CA ARG A 738 5.18 -45.40 0.33
C ARG A 738 3.80 -45.97 0.66
N ARG A 739 3.69 -46.77 1.72
CA ARG A 739 2.45 -47.40 2.16
C ARG A 739 1.46 -46.39 2.75
N VAL A 740 1.94 -45.42 3.54
CA VAL A 740 1.08 -44.36 4.10
C VAL A 740 0.59 -43.39 3.04
N TRP A 741 1.39 -43.11 2.02
CA TRP A 741 0.87 -42.40 0.86
C TRP A 741 -0.25 -43.14 0.16
N GLY A 742 -0.09 -44.45 0.04
CA GLY A 742 -1.13 -45.34 -0.42
C GLY A 742 -2.44 -45.32 0.37
N LEU A 743 -2.38 -44.96 1.65
CA LEU A 743 -3.52 -44.74 2.54
C LEU A 743 -4.13 -43.35 2.39
N LEU A 744 -3.29 -42.32 2.29
CA LEU A 744 -3.72 -40.93 2.18
C LEU A 744 -4.29 -40.62 0.79
N LEU A 745 -3.80 -41.28 -0.26
CA LEU A 745 -4.19 -41.03 -1.64
C LEU A 745 -5.68 -41.27 -1.94
N PRO A 746 -6.29 -42.40 -1.55
CA PRO A 746 -7.73 -42.60 -1.64
C PRO A 746 -8.53 -41.55 -0.87
N VAL A 747 -8.06 -41.14 0.32
CA VAL A 747 -8.70 -40.11 1.16
C VAL A 747 -8.71 -38.76 0.46
N ILE A 748 -7.57 -38.42 -0.14
CA ILE A 748 -7.26 -37.15 -0.76
C ILE A 748 -7.96 -37.03 -2.13
N THR A 749 -7.93 -38.09 -2.95
CA THR A 749 -8.42 -38.09 -4.34
C THR A 749 -9.86 -38.56 -4.51
N ARG A 750 -10.44 -39.26 -3.51
CA ARG A 750 -11.73 -39.96 -3.59
C ARG A 750 -11.80 -41.09 -4.62
N VAL A 751 -10.66 -41.64 -5.04
CA VAL A 751 -10.54 -42.77 -5.99
C VAL A 751 -9.99 -43.99 -5.26
N GLU A 752 -10.37 -45.20 -5.65
CA GLU A 752 -9.70 -46.42 -5.16
C GLU A 752 -8.27 -46.48 -5.71
N VAL A 753 -7.27 -46.49 -4.84
CA VAL A 753 -5.84 -46.53 -5.21
C VAL A 753 -5.23 -47.83 -4.75
N VAL A 754 -4.47 -48.49 -5.63
CA VAL A 754 -3.69 -49.69 -5.33
C VAL A 754 -2.22 -49.31 -5.26
N VAL A 755 -1.53 -49.78 -4.23
CA VAL A 755 -0.19 -49.32 -3.86
C VAL A 755 0.75 -50.50 -4.01
N LEU A 756 1.67 -50.39 -4.95
CA LEU A 756 2.66 -51.43 -5.23
C LEU A 756 4.01 -51.03 -4.62
N GLY A 757 4.55 -51.91 -3.79
CA GLY A 757 5.87 -51.80 -3.21
C GLY A 757 7.00 -52.05 -4.23
N PRO A 758 8.25 -51.68 -3.88
CA PRO A 758 9.41 -51.91 -4.73
C PRO A 758 9.81 -53.38 -4.82
N ASN A 759 9.31 -54.27 -3.97
CA ASN A 759 9.65 -55.70 -4.00
C ASN A 759 8.50 -56.56 -4.53
N ASP A 760 7.36 -55.93 -4.83
CA ASP A 760 6.16 -56.61 -5.30
C ASP A 760 6.39 -57.02 -6.76
N GLY A 761 6.27 -58.32 -7.02
CA GLY A 761 6.57 -58.94 -8.29
C GLY A 761 5.33 -59.26 -9.13
N ALA A 762 5.59 -60.03 -10.19
CA ALA A 762 4.59 -60.58 -11.12
C ALA A 762 3.46 -61.37 -10.42
N SER A 763 3.82 -62.08 -9.36
CA SER A 763 2.96 -62.95 -8.55
C SER A 763 1.86 -62.19 -7.81
N GLU A 764 2.19 -61.03 -7.25
CA GLU A 764 1.27 -60.19 -6.48
C GLU A 764 0.23 -59.50 -7.38
N LEU A 765 0.60 -59.16 -8.62
CA LEU A 765 -0.33 -58.67 -9.65
C LEU A 765 -1.34 -59.73 -10.09
N GLY A 766 -0.93 -61.01 -10.12
CA GLY A 766 -1.81 -62.14 -10.43
C GLY A 766 -2.91 -62.37 -9.38
N LEU A 767 -2.67 -62.02 -8.12
CA LEU A 767 -3.67 -62.11 -7.04
C LEU A 767 -4.79 -61.05 -7.17
N LEU A 768 -4.49 -59.90 -7.79
CA LEU A 768 -5.44 -58.82 -8.05
C LEU A 768 -6.41 -59.13 -9.22
N VAL A 769 -6.18 -60.21 -9.98
CA VAL A 769 -6.98 -60.61 -11.15
C VAL A 769 -8.35 -61.21 -10.78
N ARG A 770 -8.49 -61.78 -9.57
CA ARG A 770 -9.73 -62.47 -9.17
C ARG A 770 -10.88 -61.52 -8.81
N ASP A 771 -10.57 -60.27 -8.47
CA ASP A 771 -11.56 -59.23 -8.22
C ASP A 771 -11.40 -58.14 -9.28
N LYS A 772 -12.50 -57.67 -9.87
CA LYS A 772 -12.48 -56.59 -10.88
C LYS A 772 -11.94 -55.30 -10.25
N VAL A 773 -10.63 -55.08 -10.29
CA VAL A 773 -10.00 -53.84 -9.83
C VAL A 773 -9.58 -53.01 -11.04
N PRO A 774 -10.14 -51.81 -11.25
CA PRO A 774 -9.69 -50.91 -12.31
C PRO A 774 -8.34 -50.29 -11.92
N LEU A 775 -7.24 -50.90 -12.35
CA LEU A 775 -5.90 -50.34 -12.25
C LEU A 775 -5.71 -49.26 -13.33
N ARG A 776 -5.77 -47.99 -12.96
CA ARG A 776 -5.49 -46.87 -13.87
C ARG A 776 -4.23 -46.10 -13.45
N ASP A 777 -3.29 -46.07 -14.40
CA ASP A 777 -2.11 -45.23 -14.58
C ASP A 777 -0.97 -45.25 -13.51
N LEU A 778 0.24 -45.60 -13.95
CA LEU A 778 1.53 -45.45 -13.23
C LEU A 778 2.64 -45.31 -14.30
N VAL A 779 3.40 -44.21 -14.32
CA VAL A 779 4.33 -43.89 -15.44
C VAL A 779 5.72 -43.49 -14.95
N GLY A 780 6.78 -44.13 -15.49
CA GLY A 780 8.09 -43.45 -15.64
C GLY A 780 9.38 -44.22 -15.33
N THR A 781 9.36 -45.43 -14.75
CA THR A 781 10.61 -46.14 -14.38
C THR A 781 10.92 -47.35 -15.28
N VAL A 782 12.20 -47.76 -15.34
CA VAL A 782 12.63 -48.98 -16.06
C VAL A 782 11.86 -50.22 -15.59
N ARG A 783 11.59 -50.32 -14.29
CA ARG A 783 10.82 -51.39 -13.67
C ARG A 783 9.33 -51.34 -14.02
N MET A 784 8.78 -50.17 -14.32
CA MET A 784 7.40 -49.99 -14.79
C MET A 784 7.17 -50.66 -16.16
N ARG A 785 8.18 -50.62 -17.04
CA ARG A 785 8.17 -51.31 -18.33
C ARG A 785 8.19 -52.83 -18.17
N GLU A 786 8.83 -53.33 -17.11
CA GLU A 786 8.81 -54.75 -16.71
C GLU A 786 7.39 -55.18 -16.27
N VAL A 787 6.78 -54.40 -15.37
CA VAL A 787 5.42 -54.63 -14.85
C VAL A 787 4.38 -54.62 -15.95
N HIS A 788 4.46 -53.69 -16.90
CA HIS A 788 3.57 -53.67 -18.06
C HIS A 788 3.73 -54.90 -18.96
N ARG A 789 4.98 -55.32 -19.23
CA ARG A 789 5.29 -56.51 -20.03
C ARG A 789 4.68 -57.77 -19.38
N ILE A 790 4.81 -57.88 -18.07
CA ILE A 790 4.30 -59.00 -17.27
C ILE A 790 2.77 -58.98 -17.16
N ALA A 791 2.16 -57.82 -16.91
CA ALA A 791 0.71 -57.67 -16.86
C ALA A 791 0.04 -58.01 -18.20
N ARG A 792 0.67 -57.64 -19.33
CA ARG A 792 0.25 -58.02 -20.68
C ARG A 792 0.34 -59.53 -20.91
N ALA A 793 1.42 -60.17 -20.43
CA ALA A 793 1.57 -61.63 -20.51
C ALA A 793 0.57 -62.39 -19.62
N ALA A 794 0.09 -61.78 -18.54
CA ALA A 794 -0.91 -62.33 -17.62
C ALA A 794 -2.37 -62.00 -17.99
N GLY A 795 -2.62 -61.32 -19.12
CA GLY A 795 -3.98 -60.98 -19.56
C GLY A 795 -4.68 -59.89 -18.75
N VAL A 796 -3.92 -59.08 -18.01
CA VAL A 796 -4.47 -57.99 -17.17
C VAL A 796 -4.56 -56.71 -18.01
N PRO A 797 -5.76 -56.12 -18.19
CA PRO A 797 -5.92 -54.90 -18.97
C PRO A 797 -5.27 -53.72 -18.23
N LEU A 798 -4.14 -53.23 -18.77
CA LEU A 798 -3.37 -52.14 -18.20
C LEU A 798 -3.08 -51.12 -19.31
N THR A 799 -3.70 -49.95 -19.24
CA THR A 799 -3.53 -48.88 -20.25
C THR A 799 -2.48 -47.89 -19.75
N LEU A 800 -1.49 -47.56 -20.59
CA LEU A 800 -0.43 -46.59 -20.29
C LEU A 800 -0.49 -45.44 -21.29
N TYR A 801 -0.42 -44.20 -20.81
CA TYR A 801 -0.20 -43.02 -21.64
C TYR A 801 1.22 -42.50 -21.44
N LEU A 802 1.99 -42.46 -22.53
CA LEU A 802 3.33 -41.87 -22.58
C LEU A 802 3.19 -40.46 -23.15
N PHE A 803 3.55 -39.44 -22.38
CA PHE A 803 3.75 -38.09 -22.92
C PHE A 803 5.22 -37.92 -23.24
N GLY A 804 5.55 -38.06 -24.53
CA GLY A 804 6.86 -37.80 -25.09
C GLY A 804 6.73 -37.01 -26.40
N GLU A 805 7.73 -36.20 -26.69
CA GLU A 805 7.82 -35.34 -27.87
C GLU A 805 7.60 -36.10 -29.18
N GLY A 806 6.93 -35.44 -30.14
CA GLY A 806 6.75 -35.97 -31.49
C GLY A 806 8.08 -36.20 -32.23
N PRO A 807 8.10 -37.02 -33.29
CA PRO A 807 9.33 -37.47 -33.94
C PRO A 807 10.04 -36.33 -34.69
N GLN A 808 11.38 -36.26 -34.54
CA GLN A 808 12.24 -35.31 -35.27
C GLN A 808 12.97 -35.89 -36.50
N SER A 809 12.85 -37.17 -36.87
CA SER A 809 13.41 -37.66 -38.14
C SER A 809 12.78 -38.95 -38.66
N GLY A 810 12.76 -39.12 -39.98
CA GLY A 810 12.02 -40.16 -40.71
C GLY A 810 12.62 -41.57 -40.76
N ASN A 811 13.68 -41.87 -39.99
CA ASN A 811 14.32 -43.20 -39.99
C ASN A 811 13.95 -44.10 -38.80
N ASP A 812 13.09 -43.66 -37.88
CA ASP A 812 12.64 -44.48 -36.74
C ASP A 812 11.42 -45.38 -37.06
N ALA A 813 11.06 -45.53 -38.34
CA ALA A 813 9.88 -46.30 -38.78
C ALA A 813 9.95 -47.82 -38.51
N GLU A 814 11.10 -48.37 -38.12
CA GLU A 814 11.24 -49.78 -37.71
C GLU A 814 11.07 -50.02 -36.20
N LYS A 815 10.81 -48.98 -35.40
CA LYS A 815 10.41 -49.14 -34.00
C LYS A 815 8.91 -48.93 -33.86
N GLU A 816 8.19 -50.02 -34.06
CA GLU A 816 6.77 -50.20 -33.80
C GLU A 816 6.29 -49.53 -32.49
N ILE A 817 5.54 -48.42 -32.59
CA ILE A 817 4.08 -48.33 -32.33
C ILE A 817 3.65 -46.88 -32.05
N PHE A 818 2.58 -46.47 -32.76
CA PHE A 818 1.91 -45.18 -32.73
C PHE A 818 0.72 -45.11 -31.74
N VAL A 819 0.23 -43.87 -31.56
CA VAL A 819 -0.85 -43.38 -30.67
C VAL A 819 -2.28 -43.75 -31.13
N GLY A 820 -3.14 -44.11 -30.17
CA GLY A 820 -4.55 -43.66 -30.01
C GLY A 820 -5.71 -44.41 -30.71
N HIS A 821 -6.62 -45.01 -29.93
CA HIS A 821 -8.08 -44.91 -30.14
C HIS A 821 -8.91 -45.38 -28.93
N GLU A 822 -9.99 -44.66 -28.64
CA GLU A 822 -11.17 -45.13 -27.89
C GLU A 822 -11.95 -46.11 -28.77
N SER A 823 -12.33 -47.29 -28.27
CA SER A 823 -13.55 -47.96 -28.72
C SER A 823 -14.09 -49.01 -27.74
N ALA A 824 -15.39 -48.86 -27.46
CA ALA A 824 -16.37 -49.74 -26.83
C ALA A 824 -16.17 -50.14 -25.35
#